data_AF-A0A8H4Q7V7-F1
#
_entry.id   AF-A0A8H4Q7V7-F1
#
_cell.length_a   1.000
_cell.length_b   1.000
_cell.length_c   1.000
_cell.angle_alpha   90.00
_cell.angle_beta   90.00
_cell.angle_gamma   90.00
#
_symmetry.space_group_name_H-M   'P 1'
#
loop_
_entity.id
_entity.type
_entity.pdbx_description
1 polymer ?
#
loop_
_entity_poly.entity_id
_entity_poly.type
_entity_poly.pdbx_seq_one_letter_code
_entity_poly.pdbx_strand_id
1 'polypeptide(L)'
;MNTIAKTSSPFLHLDAIGGGANDGPNDGTGVIKLDPWLSPFSDALKRRYAKAQDWMKTINDHEGGMEKFSRGIEKYGFNVDDHGNVTYREWAPNAKGAFLIGDFNYWDRSSHPMQKDSYGVFDITIPASNGQPAIPHKSKVKICLVLPNGERIERIPAWIKYVTQDLSVSPVYDARFWNPPPGERHLFKHSRPKKPAGARVYEAHVGISSPDQRVATYKEFTINMLPRIRDLGYNVIQLMAIMEHAYYASFGYQVNSFFAASSRFGPPEDLKELIDTAHGMGLVVLLDVVHSHASKNVLDGLNEFDGTDHQYFHSGGKGCHDQWDSRLFNYGHHEVLRYLLSNLRFWMDEYQFDGFRFDGVTSMLYTHHGMGTGFSGGYHEYFGGDVDEEAVVYLMLANELLHSLFPDCLTIAEDVSGMPALCLPLSLGGIGFDYRLSMAVPDMWIKILKEQKDEQWDMANICFTLTNRRHGEKTIAYCESHDQALVGDKTLMMHLCDAQLYSNMSILTELTPVIDRGMALHKMIRLLTQSLGGEGYLNFEGNEFGHPEWLDFPRQGNNNSFWYARRQLNLTNDHLLRYQFLDNFDRLMNKCEAKYGWLSSPQAYISLKHEGDKVIVYERAGLVFVFNFHPNESFSDYRVGVEVAGTYRIVLNSDARQVGGHGRVEETTRFFTTPMQWNGRKNWTHVYIPCRTALVLAPDEESR
;
A
#
# COMPACT_ATOMS: atom_id res chain seq x y z
N MET A 1 -30.37 45.59 -7.72
CA MET A 1 -28.95 46.00 -7.72
C MET A 1 -28.14 44.77 -7.41
N ASN A 2 -27.34 44.34 -8.39
CA ASN A 2 -26.53 43.13 -8.38
C ASN A 2 -25.38 43.25 -7.37
N THR A 3 -25.15 42.20 -6.59
CA THR A 3 -23.84 41.93 -5.98
C THR A 3 -23.53 40.45 -6.17
N ILE A 4 -22.66 40.21 -7.14
CA ILE A 4 -22.10 38.91 -7.52
C ILE A 4 -21.11 38.50 -6.43
N ALA A 5 -21.34 37.33 -5.82
CA ALA A 5 -20.38 36.68 -4.94
C ALA A 5 -19.23 36.11 -5.77
N LYS A 6 -18.00 36.58 -5.53
CA LYS A 6 -16.78 35.95 -6.04
C LYS A 6 -16.47 34.74 -5.16
N THR A 7 -16.55 33.54 -5.74
CA THR A 7 -15.97 32.32 -5.20
C THR A 7 -14.46 32.34 -5.45
N SER A 8 -13.67 32.46 -4.38
CA SER A 8 -12.22 32.29 -4.41
C SER A 8 -11.87 30.81 -4.17
N SER A 9 -11.24 30.18 -5.17
CA SER A 9 -10.64 28.84 -5.08
C SER A 9 -9.45 28.85 -4.10
N PRO A 10 -9.32 27.87 -3.17
CA PRO A 10 -8.14 27.74 -2.35
C PRO A 10 -7.10 26.89 -3.09
N PHE A 11 -6.26 27.52 -3.91
CA PHE A 11 -5.03 26.89 -4.39
C PHE A 11 -4.02 26.86 -3.23
N LEU A 12 -3.70 25.66 -2.75
CA LEU A 12 -2.64 25.40 -1.78
C LEU A 12 -1.28 25.82 -2.37
N HIS A 13 -0.52 26.62 -1.60
CA HIS A 13 0.83 27.04 -1.91
C HIS A 13 1.81 25.84 -1.86
N LEU A 14 2.44 25.53 -2.99
CA LEU A 14 3.48 24.51 -3.18
C LEU A 14 4.83 25.20 -3.41
N ASP A 15 5.55 25.52 -2.33
CA ASP A 15 6.85 26.23 -2.39
C ASP A 15 8.09 25.28 -2.42
N ALA A 16 7.93 24.00 -2.76
CA ALA A 16 9.04 23.03 -2.70
C ALA A 16 9.56 22.51 -4.05
N ILE A 17 8.98 22.94 -5.19
CA ILE A 17 9.52 22.64 -6.52
C ILE A 17 9.74 23.98 -7.22
N GLY A 18 11.00 24.44 -7.25
CA GLY A 18 11.39 25.67 -7.94
C GLY A 18 11.07 25.59 -9.42
N GLY A 19 9.91 26.14 -9.81
CA GLY A 19 9.44 26.22 -11.20
C GLY A 19 7.92 26.40 -11.22
N GLY A 20 7.45 27.60 -11.55
CA GLY A 20 6.04 27.97 -11.48
C GLY A 20 5.09 27.02 -12.23
N ALA A 21 4.17 26.43 -11.49
CA ALA A 21 3.11 25.55 -12.04
C ALA A 21 2.02 26.32 -12.83
N ASN A 22 2.09 27.65 -12.93
CA ASN A 22 1.11 28.48 -13.65
C ASN A 22 1.53 28.93 -15.05
N ASP A 23 2.69 28.50 -15.58
CA ASP A 23 3.20 28.96 -16.88
C ASP A 23 3.08 27.91 -18.02
N GLY A 24 2.28 26.84 -17.84
CA GLY A 24 2.08 25.78 -18.84
C GLY A 24 0.73 25.86 -19.57
N PRO A 25 0.61 25.31 -20.80
CA PRO A 25 -0.70 25.11 -21.42
C PRO A 25 -1.56 24.18 -20.54
N ASN A 26 -2.79 24.60 -20.25
CA ASN A 26 -3.77 23.84 -19.48
C ASN A 26 -4.42 22.73 -20.34
N ASP A 27 -3.59 21.88 -20.95
CA ASP A 27 -4.01 20.80 -21.87
C ASP A 27 -3.39 19.43 -21.51
N GLY A 28 -2.83 19.30 -20.30
CA GLY A 28 -2.21 18.05 -19.83
C GLY A 28 -0.79 17.80 -20.35
N THR A 29 -0.14 18.78 -21.00
CA THR A 29 1.24 18.62 -21.49
C THR A 29 2.31 19.23 -20.57
N GLY A 30 1.94 19.70 -19.38
CA GLY A 30 2.87 20.28 -18.39
C GLY A 30 4.03 19.35 -18.02
N VAL A 31 3.79 18.05 -17.96
CA VAL A 31 4.80 17.00 -17.72
C VAL A 31 5.96 17.02 -18.71
N ILE A 32 5.77 17.52 -19.94
CA ILE A 32 6.84 17.61 -20.95
C ILE A 32 7.93 18.59 -20.52
N LYS A 33 7.61 19.58 -19.67
CA LYS A 33 8.62 20.49 -19.12
C LYS A 33 9.57 19.79 -18.15
N LEU A 34 9.05 18.80 -17.42
CA LEU A 34 9.84 17.97 -16.48
C LEU A 34 10.57 16.86 -17.23
N ASP A 35 9.95 16.32 -18.28
CA ASP A 35 10.51 15.28 -19.12
C ASP A 35 10.24 15.53 -20.62
N PRO A 36 11.19 16.17 -21.32
CA PRO A 36 11.06 16.48 -22.74
C PRO A 36 10.91 15.26 -23.66
N TRP A 37 11.28 14.05 -23.22
CA TRP A 37 11.12 12.81 -24.00
C TRP A 37 9.66 12.40 -24.18
N LEU A 38 8.74 13.00 -23.41
CA LEU A 38 7.30 12.84 -23.60
C LEU A 38 6.75 13.64 -24.79
N SER A 39 7.53 14.55 -25.40
CA SER A 39 7.05 15.39 -26.49
C SER A 39 6.42 14.65 -27.68
N PRO A 40 6.93 13.49 -28.14
CA PRO A 40 6.29 12.73 -29.22
C PRO A 40 4.92 12.14 -28.86
N PHE A 41 4.58 12.11 -27.57
CA PHE A 41 3.34 11.52 -27.03
C PHE A 41 2.34 12.57 -26.55
N SER A 42 2.54 13.84 -26.93
CA SER A 42 1.69 14.97 -26.52
C SER A 42 0.21 14.72 -26.81
N ASP A 43 -0.12 14.07 -27.92
CA ASP A 43 -1.51 13.80 -28.29
C ASP A 43 -2.17 12.82 -27.33
N ALA A 44 -1.44 11.80 -26.85
CA ALA A 44 -1.95 10.87 -25.85
C ALA A 44 -2.20 11.57 -24.51
N LEU A 45 -1.26 12.43 -24.09
CA LEU A 45 -1.41 13.24 -22.87
C LEU A 45 -2.63 14.17 -22.95
N LYS A 46 -2.78 14.91 -24.06
CA LYS A 46 -3.93 15.81 -24.30
C LYS A 46 -5.25 15.06 -24.30
N ARG A 47 -5.33 13.90 -24.96
CA ARG A 47 -6.55 13.08 -25.00
C ARG A 47 -6.95 12.59 -23.61
N ARG A 48 -6.02 12.04 -22.84
CA ARG A 48 -6.28 11.56 -21.47
C ARG A 48 -6.75 12.70 -20.56
N TYR A 49 -6.05 13.83 -20.60
CA TYR A 49 -6.42 15.02 -19.85
C TYR A 49 -7.81 15.53 -20.22
N ALA A 50 -8.11 15.67 -21.52
CA ALA A 50 -9.41 16.10 -22.01
C ALA A 50 -10.54 15.16 -21.53
N LYS A 51 -10.34 13.84 -21.60
CA LYS A 51 -11.31 12.86 -21.08
C LYS A 51 -11.56 13.00 -19.58
N ALA A 52 -10.51 13.22 -18.78
CA ALA A 52 -10.67 13.47 -17.35
C ALA A 52 -11.45 14.76 -17.08
N GLN A 53 -11.16 15.84 -17.83
CA GLN A 53 -11.91 17.09 -17.75
C GLN A 53 -13.38 16.93 -18.16
N ASP A 54 -13.67 16.15 -19.20
CA ASP A 54 -15.03 15.87 -19.66
C ASP A 54 -15.84 15.10 -18.59
N TRP A 55 -15.22 14.13 -17.92
CA TRP A 55 -15.84 13.43 -16.80
C TRP A 55 -16.09 14.35 -15.60
N MET A 56 -15.10 15.16 -15.20
CA MET A 56 -15.28 16.14 -14.13
C MET A 56 -16.40 17.12 -14.45
N LYS A 57 -16.48 17.60 -15.69
CA LYS A 57 -17.57 18.46 -16.16
C LYS A 57 -18.92 17.74 -16.09
N THR A 58 -19.00 16.51 -16.58
CA THR A 58 -20.23 15.69 -16.54
C THR A 58 -20.72 15.50 -15.10
N ILE A 59 -19.82 15.19 -14.17
CA ILE A 59 -20.13 15.03 -12.75
C ILE A 59 -20.56 16.37 -12.11
N ASN A 60 -19.90 17.48 -12.46
CA ASN A 60 -20.30 18.81 -11.98
C ASN A 60 -21.70 19.19 -12.46
N ASP A 61 -21.99 19.00 -13.74
CA ASP A 61 -23.24 19.42 -14.37
C ASP A 61 -24.45 18.58 -13.93
N HIS A 62 -24.25 17.28 -13.65
CA HIS A 62 -25.35 16.34 -13.42
C HIS A 62 -25.44 15.78 -11.99
N GLU A 63 -24.34 15.77 -11.23
CA GLU A 63 -24.28 15.14 -9.90
C GLU A 63 -24.00 16.16 -8.78
N GLY A 64 -23.80 17.43 -9.15
CA GLY A 64 -23.50 18.51 -8.21
C GLY A 64 -22.07 18.49 -7.68
N GLY A 65 -21.16 17.88 -8.45
CA GLY A 65 -19.71 17.87 -8.21
C GLY A 65 -19.16 16.59 -7.58
N MET A 66 -17.84 16.44 -7.67
CA MET A 66 -17.11 15.23 -7.24
C MET A 66 -17.39 14.86 -5.78
N GLU A 67 -17.48 15.84 -4.89
CA GLU A 67 -17.82 15.64 -3.47
C GLU A 67 -19.17 14.91 -3.34
N LYS A 68 -20.25 15.45 -3.92
CA LYS A 68 -21.59 14.85 -3.85
C LYS A 68 -21.69 13.53 -4.59
N PHE A 69 -20.98 13.38 -5.70
CA PHE A 69 -20.95 12.15 -6.48
C PHE A 69 -20.34 10.98 -5.69
N SER A 70 -19.28 11.26 -4.94
CA SER A 70 -18.59 10.29 -4.07
C SER A 70 -19.35 9.94 -2.78
N ARG A 71 -20.46 10.63 -2.47
CA ARG A 71 -21.31 10.31 -1.32
C ARG A 71 -22.40 9.28 -1.68
N GLY A 72 -22.09 8.36 -2.61
CA GLY A 72 -23.02 7.35 -3.11
C GLY A 72 -23.56 6.42 -2.01
N ILE A 73 -22.77 6.12 -0.97
CA ILE A 73 -23.19 5.27 0.15
C ILE A 73 -24.36 5.87 0.97
N GLU A 74 -24.56 7.19 0.91
CA GLU A 74 -25.69 7.88 1.55
C GLU A 74 -27.00 7.73 0.75
N LYS A 75 -26.91 7.21 -0.48
CA LYS A 75 -28.05 6.98 -1.39
C LYS A 75 -28.26 5.51 -1.66
N TYR A 76 -27.20 4.76 -1.94
CA TYR A 76 -27.20 3.34 -2.29
C TYR A 76 -26.93 2.46 -1.06
N GLY A 77 -27.31 1.18 -1.15
CA GLY A 77 -27.29 0.29 0.00
C GLY A 77 -28.35 0.66 1.01
N PHE A 78 -28.14 0.29 2.28
CA PHE A 78 -29.08 0.56 3.35
C PHE A 78 -28.77 1.88 4.07
N ASN A 79 -29.76 2.76 4.11
CA ASN A 79 -29.70 4.04 4.82
C ASN A 79 -30.88 4.16 5.79
N VAL A 80 -30.63 4.66 6.98
CA VAL A 80 -31.63 4.81 8.04
C VAL A 80 -31.81 6.29 8.34
N ASP A 81 -33.05 6.77 8.27
CA ASP A 81 -33.38 8.16 8.59
C ASP A 81 -33.59 8.40 10.10
N ASP A 82 -33.78 9.66 10.49
CA ASP A 82 -34.00 10.06 11.89
C ASP A 82 -35.32 9.53 12.50
N HIS A 83 -36.23 9.04 11.65
CA HIS A 83 -37.49 8.41 12.07
C HIS A 83 -37.39 6.89 12.14
N GLY A 84 -36.23 6.32 11.82
CA GLY A 84 -35.97 4.88 11.80
C GLY A 84 -36.49 4.17 10.54
N ASN A 85 -36.91 4.90 9.50
CA ASN A 85 -37.25 4.27 8.22
C ASN A 85 -35.96 3.79 7.56
N VAL A 86 -36.03 2.63 6.89
CA VAL A 86 -34.89 2.05 6.18
C VAL A 86 -35.11 2.17 4.69
N THR A 87 -34.33 3.01 4.03
CA THR A 87 -34.28 3.07 2.57
C THR A 87 -33.18 2.15 2.05
N TYR A 88 -33.54 1.28 1.11
CA TYR A 88 -32.60 0.44 0.39
C TYR A 88 -32.64 0.78 -1.10
N ARG A 89 -31.46 0.98 -1.71
CA ARG A 89 -31.32 1.30 -3.14
C ARG A 89 -30.20 0.50 -3.77
N GLU A 90 -30.44 0.01 -4.99
CA GLU A 90 -29.51 -0.87 -5.71
C GLU A 90 -29.59 -0.65 -7.22
N TRP A 91 -28.45 -0.68 -7.90
CA TRP A 91 -28.39 -0.61 -9.36
C TRP A 91 -28.43 -2.03 -9.93
N ALA A 92 -29.39 -2.32 -10.81
CA ALA A 92 -29.55 -3.64 -11.44
C ALA A 92 -30.32 -3.52 -12.77
N PRO A 93 -29.74 -2.87 -13.80
CA PRO A 93 -30.48 -2.42 -14.97
C PRO A 93 -31.10 -3.55 -15.80
N ASN A 94 -30.51 -4.75 -15.83
CA ASN A 94 -31.07 -5.88 -16.55
C ASN A 94 -32.30 -6.51 -15.86
N ALA A 95 -32.44 -6.38 -14.54
CA ALA A 95 -33.55 -6.98 -13.80
C ALA A 95 -34.89 -6.34 -14.17
N LYS A 96 -35.94 -7.15 -14.35
CA LYS A 96 -37.32 -6.69 -14.58
C LYS A 96 -38.03 -6.28 -13.29
N GLY A 97 -37.65 -6.90 -12.17
CA GLY A 97 -38.20 -6.59 -10.85
C GLY A 97 -37.18 -6.94 -9.77
N ALA A 98 -37.30 -6.31 -8.61
CA ALA A 98 -36.46 -6.57 -7.46
C ALA A 98 -37.30 -6.60 -6.18
N PHE A 99 -36.87 -7.40 -5.21
CA PHE A 99 -37.50 -7.54 -3.90
C PHE A 99 -36.43 -7.56 -2.82
N LEU A 100 -36.64 -6.81 -1.75
CA LEU A 100 -35.77 -6.88 -0.57
C LEU A 100 -36.23 -8.03 0.33
N ILE A 101 -35.32 -8.94 0.67
CA ILE A 101 -35.62 -10.13 1.46
C ILE A 101 -34.65 -10.26 2.64
N GLY A 102 -35.08 -10.95 3.69
CA GLY A 102 -34.22 -11.25 4.82
C GLY A 102 -34.99 -11.82 6.00
N ASP A 103 -34.31 -11.91 7.14
CA ASP A 103 -34.94 -12.45 8.36
C ASP A 103 -36.18 -11.63 8.76
N PHE A 104 -36.15 -10.31 8.54
CA PHE A 104 -37.21 -9.37 8.91
C PHE A 104 -38.56 -9.65 8.21
N ASN A 105 -38.55 -10.34 7.06
CA ASN A 105 -39.75 -10.71 6.32
C ASN A 105 -39.86 -12.21 6.06
N TYR A 106 -39.18 -13.02 6.89
CA TYR A 106 -39.17 -14.48 6.79
C TYR A 106 -38.73 -14.99 5.40
N TRP A 107 -37.85 -14.24 4.73
CA TRP A 107 -37.35 -14.54 3.39
C TRP A 107 -38.43 -14.62 2.30
N ASP A 108 -39.56 -13.92 2.48
CA ASP A 108 -40.64 -13.87 1.48
C ASP A 108 -40.23 -13.03 0.26
N ARG A 109 -40.02 -13.73 -0.87
CA ARG A 109 -39.59 -13.20 -2.18
C ARG A 109 -40.64 -12.37 -2.93
N SER A 110 -41.79 -12.09 -2.32
CA SER A 110 -42.89 -11.33 -2.92
C SER A 110 -43.34 -10.13 -2.10
N SER A 111 -43.01 -10.09 -0.81
CA SER A 111 -43.59 -9.16 0.16
C SER A 111 -43.12 -7.70 0.05
N HIS A 112 -41.87 -7.46 -0.35
CA HIS A 112 -41.25 -6.12 -0.36
C HIS A 112 -40.72 -5.77 -1.77
N PRO A 113 -41.60 -5.53 -2.75
CA PRO A 113 -41.20 -5.14 -4.11
C PRO A 113 -40.54 -3.76 -4.10
N MET A 114 -39.48 -3.62 -4.91
CA MET A 114 -38.77 -2.36 -5.12
C MET A 114 -39.26 -1.66 -6.39
N GLN A 115 -39.22 -0.34 -6.41
CA GLN A 115 -39.56 0.47 -7.57
C GLN A 115 -38.32 0.72 -8.45
N LYS A 116 -38.41 0.44 -9.75
CA LYS A 116 -37.35 0.71 -10.72
C LYS A 116 -37.52 2.10 -11.34
N ASP A 117 -36.43 2.86 -11.44
CA ASP A 117 -36.39 4.13 -12.16
C ASP A 117 -35.97 3.96 -13.64
N SER A 118 -35.82 5.08 -14.36
CA SER A 118 -35.43 5.09 -15.77
C SER A 118 -33.97 4.70 -16.04
N TYR A 119 -33.10 4.70 -15.02
CA TYR A 119 -31.68 4.36 -15.13
C TYR A 119 -31.38 2.93 -14.66
N GLY A 120 -32.42 2.20 -14.24
CA GLY A 120 -32.30 0.83 -13.77
C GLY A 120 -31.89 0.70 -12.31
N VAL A 121 -32.08 1.77 -11.54
CA VAL A 121 -31.92 1.77 -10.09
C VAL A 121 -33.25 1.38 -9.46
N PHE A 122 -33.19 0.44 -8.52
CA PHE A 122 -34.31 0.01 -7.71
C PHE A 122 -34.23 0.64 -6.33
N ASP A 123 -35.36 1.10 -5.77
CA ASP A 123 -35.43 1.49 -4.37
C ASP A 123 -36.73 1.05 -3.65
N ILE A 124 -36.63 0.99 -2.32
CA ILE A 124 -37.74 0.76 -1.40
C ILE A 124 -37.45 1.49 -0.09
N THR A 125 -38.48 2.05 0.54
CA THR A 125 -38.41 2.54 1.92
C THR A 125 -39.31 1.70 2.80
N ILE A 126 -38.72 1.03 3.78
CA ILE A 126 -39.43 0.24 4.77
C ILE A 126 -39.69 1.14 5.98
N PRO A 127 -40.96 1.39 6.35
CA PRO A 127 -41.28 2.26 7.46
C PRO A 127 -40.82 1.67 8.79
N ALA A 128 -40.46 2.53 9.74
CA ALA A 128 -40.12 2.12 11.09
C ALA A 128 -41.27 1.33 11.75
N SER A 129 -40.92 0.36 12.58
CA SER A 129 -41.86 -0.38 13.43
C SER A 129 -41.66 0.04 14.89
N ASN A 130 -42.69 0.64 15.50
CA ASN A 130 -42.64 1.17 16.87
C ASN A 130 -41.47 2.16 17.11
N GLY A 131 -41.18 3.02 16.14
CA GLY A 131 -40.10 4.01 16.22
C GLY A 131 -38.69 3.41 16.17
N GLN A 132 -38.55 2.16 15.69
CA GLN A 132 -37.28 1.48 15.47
C GLN A 132 -37.18 0.99 14.01
N PRO A 133 -35.96 0.85 13.46
CA PRO A 133 -35.76 0.22 12.15
C PRO A 133 -36.44 -1.13 12.05
N ALA A 134 -37.25 -1.31 11.00
CA ALA A 134 -37.97 -2.57 10.76
C ALA A 134 -37.04 -3.75 10.42
N ILE A 135 -35.82 -3.47 9.97
CA ILE A 135 -34.76 -4.46 9.80
C ILE A 135 -33.88 -4.42 11.06
N PRO A 136 -33.85 -5.49 11.88
CA PRO A 136 -33.01 -5.51 13.08
C PRO A 136 -31.51 -5.48 12.75
N HIS A 137 -30.72 -4.79 13.57
CA HIS A 137 -29.26 -4.83 13.48
C HIS A 137 -28.74 -6.29 13.50
N LYS A 138 -27.76 -6.61 12.64
CA LYS A 138 -27.16 -7.94 12.44
C LYS A 138 -28.08 -9.01 11.83
N SER A 139 -29.33 -8.68 11.48
CA SER A 139 -30.19 -9.62 10.74
C SER A 139 -29.67 -9.84 9.31
N LYS A 140 -29.92 -11.02 8.76
CA LYS A 140 -29.56 -11.35 7.39
C LYS A 140 -30.46 -10.64 6.39
N VAL A 141 -29.88 -10.19 5.28
CA VAL A 141 -30.57 -9.51 4.17
C VAL A 141 -30.02 -9.96 2.83
N LYS A 142 -30.85 -9.98 1.78
CA LYS A 142 -30.46 -10.13 0.37
C LYS A 142 -31.40 -9.34 -0.53
N ILE A 143 -30.99 -9.15 -1.78
CA ILE A 143 -31.89 -8.73 -2.85
C ILE A 143 -32.27 -9.94 -3.71
N CYS A 144 -33.55 -10.09 -4.03
CA CYS A 144 -34.05 -11.05 -5.01
C CYS A 144 -34.40 -10.30 -6.30
N LEU A 145 -33.73 -10.65 -7.40
CA LEU A 145 -33.95 -10.05 -8.71
C LEU A 145 -34.73 -11.02 -9.60
N VAL A 146 -35.67 -10.47 -10.38
CA VAL A 146 -36.39 -11.18 -11.43
C VAL A 146 -35.75 -10.83 -12.77
N LEU A 147 -35.12 -11.79 -13.41
CA LEU A 147 -34.43 -11.64 -14.69
C LEU A 147 -35.42 -11.56 -15.87
N PRO A 148 -34.98 -11.11 -17.07
CA PRO A 148 -35.85 -11.02 -18.24
C PRO A 148 -36.54 -12.32 -18.66
N ASN A 149 -35.89 -13.47 -18.41
CA ASN A 149 -36.40 -14.82 -18.64
C ASN A 149 -37.43 -15.30 -17.57
N GLY A 150 -37.67 -14.50 -16.51
CA GLY A 150 -38.56 -14.84 -15.40
C GLY A 150 -37.88 -15.57 -14.24
N GLU A 151 -36.60 -15.92 -14.37
CA GLU A 151 -35.80 -16.53 -13.30
C GLU A 151 -35.63 -15.59 -12.13
N ARG A 152 -35.59 -16.15 -10.91
CA ARG A 152 -35.29 -15.41 -9.68
C ARG A 152 -33.89 -15.77 -9.21
N ILE A 153 -33.05 -14.76 -9.09
CA ILE A 153 -31.71 -14.86 -8.50
C ILE A 153 -31.65 -14.07 -7.20
N GLU A 154 -30.78 -14.48 -6.29
CA GLU A 154 -30.53 -13.78 -5.03
C GLU A 154 -29.08 -13.34 -4.96
N ARG A 155 -28.84 -12.13 -4.45
CA ARG A 155 -27.49 -11.55 -4.33
C ARG A 155 -27.30 -10.89 -2.97
N ILE A 156 -26.05 -10.85 -2.53
CA ILE A 156 -25.60 -9.92 -1.50
C ILE A 156 -25.67 -8.50 -2.08
N PRO A 157 -26.31 -7.53 -1.41
CA PRO A 157 -26.32 -6.13 -1.87
C PRO A 157 -24.92 -5.59 -2.16
N ALA A 158 -24.72 -4.92 -3.29
CA ALA A 158 -23.38 -4.49 -3.74
C ALA A 158 -22.74 -3.49 -2.77
N TRP A 159 -23.58 -2.72 -2.06
CA TRP A 159 -23.20 -1.67 -1.12
C TRP A 159 -23.28 -2.11 0.35
N ILE A 160 -23.27 -3.41 0.62
CA ILE A 160 -23.37 -3.93 1.99
C ILE A 160 -22.12 -3.56 2.82
N LYS A 161 -22.34 -3.17 4.08
CA LYS A 161 -21.27 -2.76 5.00
C LYS A 161 -20.69 -3.89 5.84
N TYR A 162 -21.37 -5.03 5.90
CA TYR A 162 -20.93 -6.18 6.67
C TYR A 162 -21.54 -7.47 6.13
N VAL A 163 -20.73 -8.52 6.02
CA VAL A 163 -21.15 -9.88 5.70
C VAL A 163 -20.55 -10.83 6.72
N THR A 164 -21.04 -12.06 6.82
CA THR A 164 -20.46 -13.08 7.72
C THR A 164 -20.57 -14.46 7.07
N GLN A 165 -19.70 -15.38 7.46
CA GLN A 165 -19.75 -16.77 7.01
C GLN A 165 -19.88 -17.73 8.21
N ASP A 166 -20.76 -18.72 8.07
CA ASP A 166 -20.83 -19.85 9.00
C ASP A 166 -20.59 -21.14 8.22
N LEU A 167 -19.35 -21.62 8.27
CA LEU A 167 -18.90 -22.81 7.56
C LEU A 167 -19.61 -24.09 8.00
N SER A 168 -20.27 -24.10 9.16
CA SER A 168 -21.09 -25.25 9.58
C SER A 168 -22.42 -25.34 8.83
N VAL A 169 -22.84 -24.24 8.19
CA VAL A 169 -24.11 -24.12 7.45
C VAL A 169 -23.86 -24.03 5.94
N SER A 170 -22.97 -23.14 5.51
CA SER A 170 -22.74 -22.85 4.08
C SER A 170 -21.35 -22.25 3.85
N PRO A 171 -20.68 -22.57 2.73
CA PRO A 171 -19.47 -21.86 2.31
C PRO A 171 -19.77 -20.45 1.76
N VAL A 172 -21.03 -20.08 1.53
CA VAL A 172 -21.41 -18.76 0.99
C VAL A 172 -21.61 -17.76 2.13
N TYR A 173 -21.18 -16.51 1.93
CA TYR A 173 -21.42 -15.43 2.88
C TYR A 173 -22.89 -15.00 2.94
N ASP A 174 -23.29 -14.48 4.10
CA ASP A 174 -24.56 -13.80 4.33
C ASP A 174 -24.34 -12.31 4.59
N ALA A 175 -25.08 -11.45 3.89
CA ALA A 175 -25.11 -10.03 4.18
C ALA A 175 -25.85 -9.73 5.49
N ARG A 176 -25.28 -8.81 6.28
CA ARG A 176 -25.78 -8.39 7.58
C ARG A 176 -26.15 -6.93 7.56
N PHE A 177 -27.36 -6.60 7.98
CA PHE A 177 -27.74 -5.21 8.16
C PHE A 177 -26.95 -4.57 9.32
N TRP A 178 -25.96 -3.74 8.97
CA TRP A 178 -25.08 -3.08 9.93
C TRP A 178 -25.59 -1.69 10.29
N ASN A 179 -26.41 -1.62 11.35
CA ASN A 179 -26.85 -0.38 11.98
C ASN A 179 -26.74 -0.51 13.51
N PRO A 180 -25.52 -0.52 14.08
CA PRO A 180 -25.34 -0.68 15.52
C PRO A 180 -26.09 0.42 16.29
N PRO A 181 -26.70 0.11 17.45
CA PRO A 181 -27.32 1.11 18.30
C PRO A 181 -26.28 2.12 18.82
N PRO A 182 -26.68 3.32 19.27
CA PRO A 182 -25.74 4.37 19.69
C PRO A 182 -24.69 3.93 20.72
N GLY A 183 -25.02 2.98 21.62
CA GLY A 183 -24.08 2.46 22.62
C GLY A 183 -23.07 1.43 22.10
N GLU A 184 -23.26 0.88 20.90
CA GLU A 184 -22.34 -0.06 20.23
C GLU A 184 -21.50 0.61 19.14
N ARG A 185 -21.76 1.88 18.81
CA ARG A 185 -21.02 2.65 17.80
C ARG A 185 -19.68 3.12 18.37
N HIS A 186 -18.60 2.87 17.65
CA HIS A 186 -17.32 3.51 17.93
C HIS A 186 -17.37 4.98 17.56
N LEU A 187 -16.92 5.84 18.47
CA LEU A 187 -16.75 7.26 18.24
C LEU A 187 -15.26 7.56 18.23
N PHE A 188 -14.75 8.04 17.09
CA PHE A 188 -13.36 8.45 16.96
C PHE A 188 -13.01 9.53 17.98
N LYS A 189 -11.91 9.32 18.71
CA LYS A 189 -11.43 10.21 19.78
C LYS A 189 -10.21 11.01 19.35
N HIS A 190 -9.47 10.52 18.36
CA HIS A 190 -8.23 11.13 17.89
C HIS A 190 -8.41 11.69 16.48
N SER A 191 -7.72 12.79 16.21
CA SER A 191 -7.63 13.33 14.85
C SER A 191 -6.58 12.56 14.05
N ARG A 192 -6.78 12.51 12.74
CA ARG A 192 -5.79 12.03 11.77
C ARG A 192 -4.41 12.68 12.01
N PRO A 193 -3.33 11.90 11.97
CA PRO A 193 -1.98 12.45 12.02
C PRO A 193 -1.65 13.23 10.74
N LYS A 194 -0.65 14.11 10.81
CA LYS A 194 -0.17 14.86 9.64
C LYS A 194 0.57 13.93 8.67
N LYS A 195 0.52 14.27 7.38
CA LYS A 195 1.31 13.64 6.33
C LYS A 195 2.81 13.66 6.70
N PRO A 196 3.49 12.50 6.79
CA PRO A 196 4.90 12.44 7.15
C PRO A 196 5.77 12.94 5.99
N ALA A 197 6.89 13.60 6.33
CA ALA A 197 7.87 14.05 5.33
C ALA A 197 8.56 12.88 4.61
N GLY A 198 8.93 11.84 5.37
CA GLY A 198 9.43 10.56 4.86
C GLY A 198 8.54 9.43 5.37
N ALA A 199 7.97 8.64 4.45
CA ALA A 199 7.09 7.53 4.80
C ALA A 199 7.93 6.31 5.19
N ARG A 200 7.76 5.82 6.42
CA ARG A 200 8.28 4.54 6.91
C ARG A 200 7.08 3.64 7.17
N VAL A 201 6.79 2.82 6.18
CA VAL A 201 5.61 1.98 6.06
C VAL A 201 5.85 0.62 6.68
N TYR A 202 4.98 0.23 7.60
CA TYR A 202 4.86 -1.14 8.09
C TYR A 202 3.66 -1.80 7.41
N GLU A 203 3.92 -2.68 6.46
CA GLU A 203 2.91 -3.46 5.75
C GLU A 203 2.48 -4.66 6.60
N ALA A 204 1.18 -4.80 6.83
CA ALA A 204 0.66 -5.80 7.75
C ALA A 204 -0.68 -6.38 7.30
N HIS A 205 -0.96 -7.61 7.74
CA HIS A 205 -2.21 -8.32 7.54
C HIS A 205 -2.75 -8.83 8.88
N VAL A 206 -3.86 -8.23 9.33
CA VAL A 206 -4.45 -8.48 10.66
C VAL A 206 -4.56 -9.97 11.01
N GLY A 207 -5.07 -10.78 10.09
CA GLY A 207 -5.36 -12.19 10.36
C GLY A 207 -4.14 -13.08 10.63
N ILE A 208 -2.91 -12.65 10.32
CA ILE A 208 -1.68 -13.44 10.55
C ILE A 208 -0.79 -12.82 11.64
N SER A 209 -1.16 -11.66 12.19
CA SER A 209 -0.36 -10.89 13.15
C SER A 209 -0.41 -11.46 14.59
N SER A 210 -0.28 -12.77 14.73
CA SER A 210 -0.24 -13.50 16.00
C SER A 210 0.62 -14.76 15.84
N PRO A 211 1.27 -15.28 16.90
CA PRO A 211 1.94 -16.59 16.85
C PRO A 211 0.96 -17.77 16.83
N ASP A 212 -0.33 -17.52 17.07
CA ASP A 212 -1.36 -18.56 17.09
C ASP A 212 -1.71 -19.07 15.68
N GLN A 213 -2.05 -20.34 15.56
CA GLN A 213 -2.43 -20.99 14.30
C GLN A 213 -3.93 -20.80 14.00
N ARG A 214 -4.35 -19.54 13.92
CA ARG A 214 -5.73 -19.13 13.61
C ARG A 214 -5.73 -17.73 13.02
N VAL A 215 -6.91 -17.29 12.57
CA VAL A 215 -7.12 -15.89 12.23
C VAL A 215 -7.08 -15.02 13.50
N ALA A 216 -6.18 -14.03 13.52
CA ALA A 216 -6.13 -12.99 14.53
C ALA A 216 -7.15 -11.87 14.26
N THR A 217 -7.50 -11.12 15.30
CA THR A 217 -8.58 -10.11 15.28
C THR A 217 -8.06 -8.67 15.25
N TYR A 218 -8.94 -7.74 14.86
CA TYR A 218 -8.66 -6.30 14.91
C TYR A 218 -8.25 -5.84 16.32
N LYS A 219 -8.91 -6.35 17.37
CA LYS A 219 -8.57 -6.01 18.76
C LYS A 219 -7.19 -6.52 19.16
N GLU A 220 -6.83 -7.72 18.75
CA GLU A 220 -5.51 -8.28 19.01
C GLU A 220 -4.41 -7.48 18.29
N PHE A 221 -4.66 -7.08 17.03
CA PHE A 221 -3.75 -6.19 16.31
C PHE A 221 -3.59 -4.84 17.02
N THR A 222 -4.72 -4.26 17.46
CA THR A 222 -4.74 -2.98 18.19
C THR A 222 -3.87 -3.03 19.45
N ILE A 223 -4.02 -4.09 20.25
CA ILE A 223 -3.34 -4.24 21.54
C ILE A 223 -1.87 -4.65 21.37
N ASN A 224 -1.58 -5.56 20.44
CA ASN A 224 -0.26 -6.20 20.35
C ASN A 224 0.65 -5.58 19.29
N MET A 225 0.09 -5.21 18.13
CA MET A 225 0.88 -4.76 16.98
C MET A 225 1.12 -3.25 16.96
N LEU A 226 0.11 -2.43 17.26
CA LEU A 226 0.30 -0.97 17.22
C LEU A 226 1.44 -0.48 18.14
N PRO A 227 1.57 -0.96 19.40
CA PRO A 227 2.71 -0.61 20.26
C PRO A 227 4.06 -1.01 19.67
N ARG A 228 4.13 -2.20 19.07
CA ARG A 228 5.34 -2.72 18.43
C ARG A 228 5.75 -1.85 17.24
N ILE A 229 4.80 -1.58 16.32
CA ILE A 229 5.04 -0.79 15.11
C ILE A 229 5.56 0.61 15.46
N ARG A 230 4.94 1.26 16.45
CA ARG A 230 5.39 2.57 16.95
C ARG A 230 6.79 2.50 17.56
N ASP A 231 7.08 1.48 18.39
CA ASP A 231 8.39 1.36 19.04
C ASP A 231 9.53 1.16 18.02
N LEU A 232 9.27 0.37 16.97
CA LEU A 232 10.17 0.16 15.84
C LEU A 232 10.43 1.44 15.02
N GLY A 233 9.64 2.50 15.22
CA GLY A 233 9.86 3.82 14.61
C GLY A 233 9.17 4.02 13.25
N TYR A 234 8.32 3.10 12.83
CA TYR A 234 7.43 3.30 11.68
C TYR A 234 6.40 4.39 11.97
N ASN A 235 5.97 5.11 10.94
CA ASN A 235 4.99 6.19 11.04
C ASN A 235 3.78 6.02 10.12
N VAL A 236 3.81 5.02 9.24
CA VAL A 236 2.72 4.64 8.34
C VAL A 236 2.48 3.13 8.49
N ILE A 237 1.22 2.71 8.54
CA ILE A 237 0.80 1.31 8.41
C ILE A 237 0.13 1.14 7.05
N GLN A 238 0.56 0.15 6.26
CA GLN A 238 -0.20 -0.31 5.09
C GLN A 238 -1.00 -1.53 5.53
N LEU A 239 -2.33 -1.42 5.56
CA LEU A 239 -3.21 -2.45 6.08
C LEU A 239 -3.85 -3.23 4.94
N MET A 240 -3.38 -4.46 4.77
CA MET A 240 -3.81 -5.37 3.70
C MET A 240 -5.11 -6.11 4.05
N ALA A 241 -5.79 -6.62 3.03
CA ALA A 241 -6.91 -7.57 3.14
C ALA A 241 -8.11 -7.10 3.99
N ILE A 242 -8.38 -5.79 4.03
CA ILE A 242 -9.51 -5.25 4.79
C ILE A 242 -10.82 -5.33 4.02
N MET A 243 -10.81 -5.03 2.71
CA MET A 243 -11.98 -5.23 1.86
C MET A 243 -12.35 -6.71 1.86
N GLU A 244 -13.63 -7.02 2.08
CA GLU A 244 -14.05 -8.40 2.30
C GLU A 244 -13.80 -9.28 1.08
N HIS A 245 -13.20 -10.43 1.33
CA HIS A 245 -12.76 -11.41 0.34
C HIS A 245 -13.10 -12.82 0.85
N ALA A 246 -13.82 -13.63 0.07
CA ALA A 246 -14.30 -14.93 0.51
C ALA A 246 -13.17 -15.99 0.56
N TYR A 247 -12.16 -15.85 -0.31
CA TYR A 247 -11.02 -16.75 -0.35
C TYR A 247 -9.86 -16.19 0.48
N TYR A 248 -9.66 -16.71 1.70
CA TYR A 248 -8.64 -16.16 2.62
C TYR A 248 -7.21 -16.24 2.06
N ALA A 249 -6.90 -17.31 1.33
CA ALA A 249 -5.61 -17.48 0.67
C ALA A 249 -5.40 -16.60 -0.58
N SER A 250 -6.38 -15.76 -0.95
CA SER A 250 -6.15 -14.66 -1.91
C SER A 250 -5.37 -13.51 -1.31
N PHE A 251 -5.11 -13.53 0.01
CA PHE A 251 -4.42 -12.48 0.72
C PHE A 251 -5.11 -11.11 0.66
N GLY A 252 -6.41 -11.09 0.37
CA GLY A 252 -7.20 -9.86 0.20
C GLY A 252 -7.47 -9.47 -1.24
N TYR A 253 -6.76 -10.04 -2.22
CA TYR A 253 -6.86 -9.62 -3.62
C TYR A 253 -8.16 -10.05 -4.32
N GLN A 254 -8.82 -11.12 -3.87
CA GLN A 254 -10.10 -11.56 -4.44
C GLN A 254 -11.29 -10.92 -3.72
N VAL A 255 -11.51 -9.62 -3.94
CA VAL A 255 -12.57 -8.87 -3.25
C VAL A 255 -13.96 -9.28 -3.73
N ASN A 256 -14.85 -9.47 -2.75
CA ASN A 256 -16.24 -9.87 -2.90
C ASN A 256 -17.21 -8.71 -2.61
N SER A 257 -17.05 -8.07 -1.44
CA SER A 257 -17.94 -7.00 -0.95
C SER A 257 -17.11 -5.75 -0.63
N PHE A 258 -17.12 -4.78 -1.54
CA PHE A 258 -16.16 -3.67 -1.54
C PHE A 258 -16.35 -2.68 -0.38
N PHE A 259 -17.56 -2.60 0.18
CA PHE A 259 -17.90 -1.71 1.30
C PHE A 259 -17.89 -2.43 2.66
N ALA A 260 -17.53 -3.72 2.69
CA ALA A 260 -17.50 -4.51 3.91
C ALA A 260 -16.06 -4.65 4.43
N ALA A 261 -15.85 -4.29 5.70
CA ALA A 261 -14.64 -4.67 6.42
C ALA A 261 -14.67 -6.18 6.70
N SER A 262 -13.54 -6.87 6.47
CA SER A 262 -13.50 -8.33 6.52
C SER A 262 -13.91 -8.85 7.89
N SER A 263 -15.00 -9.61 7.89
CA SER A 263 -15.65 -10.11 9.09
C SER A 263 -14.84 -11.16 9.84
N ARG A 264 -13.82 -11.73 9.19
CA ARG A 264 -12.89 -12.68 9.81
C ARG A 264 -12.14 -12.09 11.00
N PHE A 265 -11.88 -10.79 10.98
CA PHE A 265 -11.07 -10.14 12.01
C PHE A 265 -11.91 -9.47 13.11
N GLY A 266 -13.22 -9.32 12.89
CA GLY A 266 -14.15 -8.69 13.82
C GLY A 266 -15.24 -7.87 13.12
N PRO A 267 -16.16 -7.27 13.88
CA PRO A 267 -17.13 -6.31 13.37
C PRO A 267 -16.47 -4.98 12.93
N PRO A 268 -17.15 -4.18 12.09
CA PRO A 268 -16.66 -2.87 11.62
C PRO A 268 -16.18 -1.91 12.72
N GLU A 269 -16.81 -1.93 13.89
CA GLU A 269 -16.46 -1.03 15.00
C GLU A 269 -15.09 -1.36 15.61
N ASP A 270 -14.65 -2.62 15.54
CA ASP A 270 -13.32 -3.02 16.00
C ASP A 270 -12.23 -2.51 15.05
N LEU A 271 -12.52 -2.40 13.74
CA LEU A 271 -11.62 -1.74 12.79
C LEU A 271 -11.54 -0.23 13.07
N LYS A 272 -12.68 0.43 13.36
CA LYS A 272 -12.67 1.85 13.74
C LYS A 272 -11.83 2.10 15.00
N GLU A 273 -11.95 1.22 16.01
CA GLU A 273 -11.13 1.27 17.22
C GLU A 273 -9.63 1.12 16.90
N LEU A 274 -9.27 0.21 15.98
CA LEU A 274 -7.89 0.03 15.53
C LEU A 274 -7.33 1.32 14.91
N ILE A 275 -8.04 1.91 13.94
CA ILE A 275 -7.60 3.13 13.25
C ILE A 275 -7.50 4.30 14.23
N ASP A 276 -8.51 4.50 15.08
CA ASP A 276 -8.53 5.55 16.10
C ASP A 276 -7.37 5.40 17.10
N THR A 277 -7.05 4.17 17.51
CA THR A 277 -5.91 3.91 18.40
C THR A 277 -4.58 4.19 17.70
N ALA A 278 -4.44 3.81 16.43
CA ALA A 278 -3.25 4.13 15.63
C ALA A 278 -3.06 5.65 15.49
N HIS A 279 -4.14 6.40 15.27
CA HIS A 279 -4.12 7.87 15.24
C HIS A 279 -3.71 8.47 16.58
N GLY A 280 -4.22 7.96 17.69
CA GLY A 280 -3.79 8.34 19.05
C GLY A 280 -2.31 8.08 19.33
N MET A 281 -1.67 7.22 18.51
CA MET A 281 -0.25 6.91 18.54
C MET A 281 0.58 7.69 17.50
N GLY A 282 -0.07 8.54 16.69
CA GLY A 282 0.56 9.32 15.63
C GLY A 282 0.89 8.53 14.38
N LEU A 283 0.26 7.37 14.16
CA LEU A 283 0.49 6.49 13.01
C LEU A 283 -0.56 6.77 11.93
N VAL A 284 -0.09 7.11 10.73
CA VAL A 284 -0.91 7.13 9.51
C VAL A 284 -1.30 5.70 9.18
N VAL A 285 -2.55 5.45 8.79
CA VAL A 285 -3.00 4.13 8.32
C VAL A 285 -3.55 4.21 6.90
N LEU A 286 -2.93 3.48 5.98
CA LEU A 286 -3.37 3.34 4.60
C LEU A 286 -4.11 2.02 4.42
N LEU A 287 -5.10 2.02 3.53
CA LEU A 287 -5.83 0.83 3.13
C LEU A 287 -5.32 0.32 1.78
N ASP A 288 -5.21 -1.00 1.62
CA ASP A 288 -5.13 -1.64 0.30
C ASP A 288 -6.49 -1.56 -0.41
N VAL A 289 -6.52 -0.85 -1.53
CA VAL A 289 -7.68 -0.74 -2.41
C VAL A 289 -7.46 -1.58 -3.65
N VAL A 290 -8.26 -2.65 -3.76
CA VAL A 290 -8.25 -3.54 -4.92
C VAL A 290 -9.37 -3.13 -5.86
N HIS A 291 -9.11 -2.09 -6.66
CA HIS A 291 -10.02 -1.64 -7.73
C HIS A 291 -9.60 -2.11 -9.12
N SER A 292 -8.52 -2.89 -9.22
CA SER A 292 -8.05 -3.45 -10.49
C SER A 292 -8.96 -4.56 -11.03
N HIS A 293 -9.61 -5.32 -10.15
CA HIS A 293 -10.48 -6.43 -10.49
C HIS A 293 -11.46 -6.75 -9.34
N ALA A 294 -12.37 -7.70 -9.59
CA ALA A 294 -13.23 -8.29 -8.57
C ALA A 294 -13.25 -9.82 -8.70
N SER A 295 -13.58 -10.51 -7.60
CA SER A 295 -13.77 -11.96 -7.61
C SER A 295 -14.85 -12.40 -8.61
N LYS A 296 -14.64 -13.57 -9.24
CA LYS A 296 -15.66 -14.23 -10.08
C LYS A 296 -16.82 -14.85 -9.29
N ASN A 297 -16.80 -14.79 -7.97
CA ASN A 297 -17.89 -15.31 -7.14
C ASN A 297 -19.23 -14.63 -7.47
N VAL A 298 -20.24 -15.44 -7.79
CA VAL A 298 -21.60 -14.99 -8.17
C VAL A 298 -22.54 -14.90 -6.96
N LEU A 299 -22.44 -15.83 -6.01
CA LEU A 299 -23.40 -15.92 -4.90
C LEU A 299 -23.13 -14.91 -3.78
N ASP A 300 -21.86 -14.62 -3.54
CA ASP A 300 -21.37 -13.73 -2.49
C ASP A 300 -20.40 -12.67 -2.99
N GLY A 301 -20.39 -12.39 -4.30
CA GLY A 301 -19.57 -11.36 -4.91
C GLY A 301 -20.39 -10.46 -5.84
N LEU A 302 -19.68 -9.56 -6.51
CA LEU A 302 -20.26 -8.58 -7.44
C LEU A 302 -20.50 -9.17 -8.84
N ASN A 303 -19.96 -10.36 -9.13
CA ASN A 303 -20.08 -10.99 -10.44
C ASN A 303 -21.53 -11.38 -10.75
N GLU A 304 -21.96 -11.17 -12.00
CA GLU A 304 -23.31 -11.50 -12.49
C GLU A 304 -24.43 -11.01 -11.55
N PHE A 305 -24.24 -9.81 -10.98
CA PHE A 305 -25.13 -9.26 -9.98
C PHE A 305 -26.57 -9.15 -10.50
N ASP A 306 -26.78 -8.50 -11.65
CA ASP A 306 -28.10 -8.43 -12.31
C ASP A 306 -28.36 -9.55 -13.34
N GLY A 307 -27.59 -10.65 -13.25
CA GLY A 307 -27.64 -11.78 -14.17
C GLY A 307 -26.94 -11.56 -15.51
N THR A 308 -26.26 -10.42 -15.69
CA THR A 308 -25.40 -10.18 -16.87
C THR A 308 -23.92 -10.20 -16.51
N ASP A 309 -23.07 -10.48 -17.48
CA ASP A 309 -21.62 -10.39 -17.30
C ASP A 309 -21.12 -8.93 -17.26
N HIS A 310 -21.88 -7.93 -17.71
CA HIS A 310 -21.34 -6.61 -18.09
C HIS A 310 -21.93 -5.40 -17.37
N GLN A 311 -22.57 -5.61 -16.22
CA GLN A 311 -23.07 -4.52 -15.38
C GLN A 311 -21.91 -3.67 -14.83
N TYR A 312 -21.23 -4.16 -13.78
CA TYR A 312 -20.08 -3.47 -13.18
C TYR A 312 -18.79 -3.66 -14.00
N PHE A 313 -18.79 -4.62 -14.91
CA PHE A 313 -17.62 -5.13 -15.63
C PHE A 313 -17.78 -4.94 -17.13
N HIS A 314 -16.70 -5.08 -17.89
CA HIS A 314 -16.83 -5.23 -19.33
C HIS A 314 -17.47 -6.59 -19.71
N SER A 315 -18.09 -6.66 -20.88
CA SER A 315 -18.63 -7.91 -21.45
C SER A 315 -17.53 -8.77 -22.08
N GLY A 316 -17.73 -10.09 -22.05
CA GLY A 316 -16.87 -11.05 -22.76
C GLY A 316 -15.41 -11.00 -22.31
N GLY A 317 -14.48 -11.22 -23.25
CA GLY A 317 -13.04 -11.31 -22.96
C GLY A 317 -12.45 -10.06 -22.29
N LYS A 318 -12.88 -8.85 -22.67
CA LYS A 318 -12.40 -7.59 -22.05
C LYS A 318 -12.76 -7.53 -20.56
N GLY A 319 -13.80 -8.24 -20.13
CA GLY A 319 -14.27 -8.29 -18.74
C GLY A 319 -13.62 -9.35 -17.86
N CYS A 320 -12.60 -10.05 -18.36
CA CYS A 320 -11.99 -11.20 -17.69
C CYS A 320 -10.47 -11.03 -17.60
N HIS A 321 -9.91 -11.27 -16.42
CA HIS A 321 -8.47 -11.37 -16.23
C HIS A 321 -8.06 -12.84 -16.14
N ASP A 322 -7.50 -13.39 -17.21
CA ASP A 322 -7.28 -14.83 -17.35
C ASP A 322 -6.33 -15.41 -16.30
N GLN A 323 -5.20 -14.75 -16.02
CA GLN A 323 -4.21 -15.24 -15.04
C GLN A 323 -4.72 -15.20 -13.59
N TRP A 324 -5.60 -14.25 -13.28
CA TRP A 324 -6.14 -14.07 -11.92
C TRP A 324 -7.51 -14.69 -11.75
N ASP A 325 -8.06 -15.30 -12.80
CA ASP A 325 -9.42 -15.83 -12.86
C ASP A 325 -10.47 -14.85 -12.28
N SER A 326 -10.42 -13.59 -12.72
CA SER A 326 -11.17 -12.47 -12.11
C SER A 326 -12.00 -11.66 -13.11
N ARG A 327 -12.86 -10.75 -12.62
CA ARG A 327 -13.64 -9.81 -13.44
C ARG A 327 -12.99 -8.42 -13.49
N LEU A 328 -13.09 -7.74 -14.64
CA LEU A 328 -12.49 -6.41 -14.88
C LEU A 328 -13.56 -5.32 -15.03
N PHE A 329 -13.42 -4.25 -14.24
CA PHE A 329 -14.38 -3.15 -14.17
C PHE A 329 -14.55 -2.42 -15.50
N ASN A 330 -15.75 -1.93 -15.76
CA ASN A 330 -16.02 -0.99 -16.83
C ASN A 330 -15.86 0.45 -16.32
N TYR A 331 -14.62 0.93 -16.23
CA TYR A 331 -14.30 2.24 -15.65
C TYR A 331 -14.94 3.43 -16.41
N GLY A 332 -15.32 3.23 -17.67
CA GLY A 332 -16.03 4.23 -18.48
C GLY A 332 -17.53 4.35 -18.17
N HIS A 333 -18.08 3.56 -17.25
CA HIS A 333 -19.50 3.59 -16.93
C HIS A 333 -19.81 4.48 -15.71
N HIS A 334 -20.83 5.35 -15.82
CA HIS A 334 -21.21 6.34 -14.79
C HIS A 334 -21.45 5.72 -13.41
N GLU A 335 -22.24 4.66 -13.32
CA GLU A 335 -22.52 3.98 -12.03
C GLU A 335 -21.31 3.20 -11.50
N VAL A 336 -20.37 2.77 -12.36
CA VAL A 336 -19.12 2.13 -11.91
C VAL A 336 -18.19 3.18 -11.31
N LEU A 337 -18.07 4.35 -11.95
CA LEU A 337 -17.36 5.49 -11.37
C LEU A 337 -17.97 5.91 -10.04
N ARG A 338 -19.31 5.98 -9.95
CA ARG A 338 -20.01 6.29 -8.70
C ARG A 338 -19.65 5.27 -7.63
N TYR A 339 -19.72 3.97 -7.94
CA TYR A 339 -19.42 2.88 -7.03
C TYR A 339 -17.99 2.97 -6.50
N LEU A 340 -17.00 3.04 -7.38
CA LEU A 340 -15.58 3.02 -7.00
C LEU A 340 -15.14 4.32 -6.30
N LEU A 341 -15.57 5.49 -6.77
CA LEU A 341 -15.25 6.77 -6.11
C LEU A 341 -15.94 6.89 -4.76
N SER A 342 -17.17 6.37 -4.64
CA SER A 342 -17.85 6.32 -3.34
C SER A 342 -17.21 5.31 -2.40
N ASN A 343 -16.61 4.25 -2.91
CA ASN A 343 -15.84 3.31 -2.10
C ASN A 343 -14.64 3.99 -1.44
N LEU A 344 -13.86 4.74 -2.23
CA LEU A 344 -12.75 5.53 -1.69
C LEU A 344 -13.21 6.50 -0.61
N ARG A 345 -14.27 7.28 -0.87
CA ARG A 345 -14.82 8.22 0.10
C ARG A 345 -15.35 7.53 1.36
N PHE A 346 -16.00 6.37 1.20
CA PHE A 346 -16.51 5.58 2.32
C PHE A 346 -15.41 5.17 3.28
N TRP A 347 -14.29 4.64 2.77
CA TRP A 347 -13.16 4.25 3.63
C TRP A 347 -12.49 5.44 4.32
N MET A 348 -12.44 6.61 3.67
CA MET A 348 -11.95 7.86 4.28
C MET A 348 -12.88 8.38 5.38
N ASP A 349 -14.20 8.34 5.18
CA ASP A 349 -15.15 8.94 6.13
C ASP A 349 -15.55 8.01 7.28
N GLU A 350 -15.89 6.76 6.96
CA GLU A 350 -16.45 5.81 7.93
C GLU A 350 -15.37 5.24 8.86
N TYR A 351 -14.18 4.97 8.33
CA TYR A 351 -13.08 4.32 9.05
C TYR A 351 -11.89 5.23 9.30
N GLN A 352 -11.89 6.44 8.72
CA GLN A 352 -10.81 7.41 8.86
C GLN A 352 -9.42 6.94 8.39
N PHE A 353 -9.34 6.07 7.38
CA PHE A 353 -8.06 5.76 6.70
C PHE A 353 -7.43 7.02 6.11
N ASP A 354 -6.10 7.16 6.17
CA ASP A 354 -5.33 8.34 5.77
C ASP A 354 -4.90 8.34 4.30
N GLY A 355 -5.41 7.38 3.53
CA GLY A 355 -5.08 7.21 2.13
C GLY A 355 -5.03 5.73 1.77
N PHE A 356 -4.42 5.43 0.63
CA PHE A 356 -4.55 4.14 -0.02
C PHE A 356 -3.27 3.68 -0.72
N ARG A 357 -3.06 2.37 -0.76
CA ARG A 357 -2.33 1.73 -1.86
C ARG A 357 -3.34 1.20 -2.86
N PHE A 358 -3.19 1.54 -4.13
CA PHE A 358 -3.97 0.96 -5.22
C PHE A 358 -3.19 -0.23 -5.78
N ASP A 359 -3.79 -1.41 -5.66
CA ASP A 359 -3.15 -2.67 -6.03
C ASP A 359 -3.46 -3.08 -7.48
N GLY A 360 -2.47 -3.68 -8.13
CA GLY A 360 -2.58 -4.11 -9.53
C GLY A 360 -2.74 -2.95 -10.51
N VAL A 361 -2.13 -1.78 -10.25
CA VAL A 361 -2.23 -0.61 -11.15
C VAL A 361 -1.68 -0.95 -12.54
N THR A 362 -0.61 -1.75 -12.66
CA THR A 362 -0.15 -2.22 -13.98
C THR A 362 -1.26 -2.97 -14.75
N SER A 363 -2.08 -3.79 -14.07
CA SER A 363 -3.20 -4.49 -14.70
C SER A 363 -4.27 -3.52 -15.19
N MET A 364 -4.48 -2.42 -14.46
CA MET A 364 -5.40 -1.34 -14.85
C MET A 364 -4.88 -0.53 -16.04
N LEU A 365 -3.59 -0.20 -16.06
CA LEU A 365 -3.02 0.72 -17.04
C LEU A 365 -3.01 0.15 -18.47
N TYR A 366 -2.94 -1.17 -18.64
CA TYR A 366 -2.76 -1.79 -19.94
C TYR A 366 -3.78 -2.90 -20.20
N THR A 367 -4.25 -2.99 -21.43
CA THR A 367 -5.19 -4.05 -21.88
C THR A 367 -4.55 -5.45 -21.91
N HIS A 368 -3.22 -5.53 -21.98
CA HIS A 368 -2.47 -6.78 -21.80
C HIS A 368 -2.10 -7.03 -20.32
N HIS A 369 -2.44 -6.12 -19.41
CA HIS A 369 -2.26 -6.26 -17.97
C HIS A 369 -0.82 -6.50 -17.47
N GLY A 370 0.17 -6.14 -18.28
CA GLY A 370 1.58 -6.49 -18.05
C GLY A 370 1.94 -7.98 -18.26
N MET A 371 0.98 -8.83 -18.66
CA MET A 371 1.21 -10.26 -18.87
C MET A 371 2.02 -10.53 -20.13
N GLY A 372 3.15 -11.21 -19.99
CA GLY A 372 4.03 -11.56 -21.11
C GLY A 372 4.68 -10.36 -21.81
N THR A 373 4.58 -9.16 -21.23
CA THR A 373 5.12 -7.91 -21.76
C THR A 373 6.28 -7.45 -20.90
N GLY A 374 7.42 -7.15 -21.54
CA GLY A 374 8.54 -6.47 -20.89
C GLY A 374 8.44 -4.96 -21.06
N PHE A 375 8.88 -4.21 -20.04
CA PHE A 375 8.98 -2.76 -20.09
C PHE A 375 10.46 -2.37 -20.15
N SER A 376 10.93 -1.94 -21.33
CA SER A 376 12.32 -1.58 -21.56
C SER A 376 12.65 -0.16 -21.07
N GLY A 377 11.61 0.65 -20.82
CA GLY A 377 11.73 2.08 -20.57
C GLY A 377 11.53 2.92 -21.84
N GLY A 378 11.24 2.28 -22.98
CA GLY A 378 10.85 2.98 -24.20
C GLY A 378 9.46 3.58 -24.09
N TYR A 379 9.31 4.89 -24.28
CA TYR A 379 8.05 5.60 -23.94
C TYR A 379 6.84 5.16 -24.79
N HIS A 380 7.07 4.59 -25.97
CA HIS A 380 6.00 4.03 -26.80
C HIS A 380 5.22 2.90 -26.12
N GLU A 381 5.84 2.19 -25.17
CA GLU A 381 5.23 1.12 -24.36
C GLU A 381 4.15 1.68 -23.39
N TYR A 382 4.25 2.96 -23.00
CA TYR A 382 3.43 3.60 -21.95
C TYR A 382 2.35 4.56 -22.51
N PHE A 383 2.46 4.90 -23.79
CA PHE A 383 1.60 5.86 -24.46
C PHE A 383 1.05 5.35 -25.80
N GLY A 384 1.18 4.05 -26.05
CA GLY A 384 0.66 3.34 -27.22
C GLY A 384 -0.83 3.00 -27.14
N GLY A 385 -1.29 2.20 -28.11
CA GLY A 385 -2.70 1.78 -28.22
C GLY A 385 -3.15 0.75 -27.19
N ASP A 386 -2.22 0.12 -26.48
CA ASP A 386 -2.51 -0.90 -25.47
C ASP A 386 -2.83 -0.31 -24.08
N VAL A 387 -2.78 1.01 -23.93
CA VAL A 387 -3.18 1.66 -22.68
C VAL A 387 -4.69 1.68 -22.54
N ASP A 388 -5.19 1.24 -21.39
CA ASP A 388 -6.60 1.41 -21.03
C ASP A 388 -6.85 2.84 -20.57
N GLU A 389 -7.28 3.71 -21.51
CA GLU A 389 -7.56 5.10 -21.20
C GLU A 389 -8.75 5.26 -20.22
N GLU A 390 -9.67 4.30 -20.12
CA GLU A 390 -10.81 4.38 -19.18
C GLU A 390 -10.32 4.21 -17.74
N ALA A 391 -9.44 3.22 -17.53
CA ALA A 391 -8.81 2.98 -16.23
C ALA A 391 -7.88 4.14 -15.82
N VAL A 392 -7.07 4.66 -16.75
CA VAL A 392 -6.21 5.83 -16.48
C VAL A 392 -7.03 7.03 -16.04
N VAL A 393 -8.15 7.31 -16.72
CA VAL A 393 -9.02 8.43 -16.36
C VAL A 393 -9.69 8.20 -15.00
N TYR A 394 -10.13 6.99 -14.69
CA TYR A 394 -10.62 6.66 -13.36
C TYR A 394 -9.57 6.98 -12.26
N LEU A 395 -8.31 6.58 -12.46
CA LEU A 395 -7.23 6.86 -11.51
C LEU A 395 -6.94 8.37 -11.36
N MET A 396 -7.03 9.13 -12.45
CA MET A 396 -6.93 10.60 -12.42
C MET A 396 -8.07 11.22 -11.59
N LEU A 397 -9.31 10.79 -11.82
CA LEU A 397 -10.48 11.27 -11.08
C LEU A 397 -10.42 10.88 -9.60
N ALA A 398 -9.96 9.66 -9.29
CA ALA A 398 -9.78 9.17 -7.94
C ALA A 398 -8.76 10.00 -7.16
N ASN A 399 -7.57 10.27 -7.74
CA ASN A 399 -6.56 11.07 -7.08
C ASN A 399 -6.98 12.54 -6.93
N GLU A 400 -7.65 13.13 -7.93
CA GLU A 400 -8.17 14.50 -7.83
C GLU A 400 -9.25 14.62 -6.73
N LEU A 401 -10.16 13.65 -6.65
CA LEU A 401 -11.16 13.57 -5.57
C LEU A 401 -10.49 13.49 -4.19
N LEU A 402 -9.53 12.60 -4.03
CA LEU A 402 -8.89 12.35 -2.74
C LEU A 402 -8.11 13.56 -2.26
N HIS A 403 -7.24 14.13 -3.10
CA HIS A 403 -6.41 15.26 -2.69
C HIS A 403 -7.20 16.57 -2.55
N SER A 404 -8.31 16.74 -3.25
CA SER A 404 -9.18 17.91 -3.08
C SER A 404 -9.95 17.87 -1.76
N LEU A 405 -10.40 16.69 -1.32
CA LEU A 405 -11.18 16.53 -0.08
C LEU A 405 -10.28 16.29 1.15
N PHE A 406 -9.12 15.67 0.96
CA PHE A 406 -8.19 15.27 2.01
C PHE A 406 -6.75 15.64 1.60
N PRO A 407 -6.32 16.91 1.75
CA PRO A 407 -5.02 17.37 1.24
C PRO A 407 -3.80 16.65 1.82
N ASP A 408 -3.93 16.11 3.03
CA ASP A 408 -2.87 15.35 3.71
C ASP A 408 -2.91 13.85 3.37
N CYS A 409 -3.80 13.38 2.48
CA CYS A 409 -3.85 11.97 2.12
C CYS A 409 -2.58 11.51 1.41
N LEU A 410 -2.37 10.19 1.45
CA LEU A 410 -1.30 9.50 0.74
C LEU A 410 -1.86 8.47 -0.22
N THR A 411 -1.53 8.57 -1.51
CA THR A 411 -1.87 7.52 -2.48
C THR A 411 -0.62 6.86 -3.06
N ILE A 412 -0.56 5.54 -2.99
CA ILE A 412 0.56 4.72 -3.47
C ILE A 412 0.07 3.85 -4.62
N ALA A 413 0.77 3.84 -5.75
CA ALA A 413 0.51 2.92 -6.85
C ALA A 413 1.42 1.68 -6.78
N GLU A 414 0.80 0.50 -6.82
CA GLU A 414 1.50 -0.74 -7.13
C GLU A 414 1.59 -0.91 -8.65
N ASP A 415 2.63 -0.31 -9.24
CA ASP A 415 2.93 -0.40 -10.67
C ASP A 415 4.36 -0.90 -10.91
N VAL A 416 4.48 -2.07 -11.54
CA VAL A 416 5.75 -2.66 -11.94
C VAL A 416 6.28 -2.04 -13.24
N SER A 417 5.40 -1.54 -14.12
CA SER A 417 5.79 -1.04 -15.44
C SER A 417 6.71 0.18 -15.37
N GLY A 418 6.42 1.10 -14.45
CA GLY A 418 7.13 2.37 -14.33
C GLY A 418 6.64 3.45 -15.25
N MET A 419 5.31 3.53 -15.39
CA MET A 419 4.66 4.54 -16.21
C MET A 419 5.12 5.97 -15.87
N PRO A 420 5.66 6.73 -16.85
CA PRO A 420 6.02 8.12 -16.66
C PRO A 420 4.83 8.98 -16.23
N ALA A 421 5.06 9.92 -15.30
CA ALA A 421 4.05 10.84 -14.77
C ALA A 421 2.90 10.18 -13.99
N LEU A 422 3.08 8.93 -13.54
CA LEU A 422 2.14 8.27 -12.65
C LEU A 422 2.03 9.01 -11.31
N CYS A 423 3.16 9.52 -10.81
CA CYS A 423 3.24 10.18 -9.50
C CYS A 423 3.36 11.71 -9.61
N LEU A 424 2.74 12.30 -10.63
CA LEU A 424 2.67 13.75 -10.85
C LEU A 424 1.21 14.22 -10.86
N PRO A 425 0.91 15.47 -10.44
CA PRO A 425 -0.45 15.96 -10.36
C PRO A 425 -1.13 16.11 -11.74
N LEU A 426 -2.46 16.00 -11.76
CA LEU A 426 -3.27 16.13 -12.97
C LEU A 426 -3.11 17.51 -13.64
N SER A 427 -2.87 18.57 -12.88
CA SER A 427 -2.60 19.91 -13.41
C SER A 427 -1.36 19.98 -14.32
N LEU A 428 -0.42 19.04 -14.20
CA LEU A 428 0.69 18.87 -15.13
C LEU A 428 0.39 17.85 -16.24
N GLY A 429 -0.68 17.06 -16.10
CA GLY A 429 -1.02 15.94 -16.97
C GLY A 429 -0.62 14.57 -16.43
N GLY A 430 -0.23 14.48 -15.15
CA GLY A 430 0.03 13.20 -14.49
C GLY A 430 -1.24 12.50 -13.98
N ILE A 431 -1.09 11.29 -13.43
CA ILE A 431 -2.20 10.49 -12.90
C ILE A 431 -2.57 10.89 -11.46
N GLY A 432 -1.64 11.47 -10.71
CA GLY A 432 -1.92 12.09 -9.41
C GLY A 432 -1.55 11.28 -8.18
N PHE A 433 -0.84 10.15 -8.32
CA PHE A 433 -0.35 9.41 -7.15
C PHE A 433 0.75 10.18 -6.41
N ASP A 434 0.87 9.96 -5.09
CA ASP A 434 2.00 10.48 -4.33
C ASP A 434 3.26 9.66 -4.54
N TYR A 435 3.15 8.33 -4.49
CA TYR A 435 4.26 7.40 -4.60
C TYR A 435 3.92 6.23 -5.53
N ARG A 436 4.97 5.57 -6.02
CA ARG A 436 4.88 4.20 -6.53
C ARG A 436 5.80 3.26 -5.76
N LEU A 437 5.50 1.97 -5.78
CA LEU A 437 6.40 0.93 -5.25
C LEU A 437 7.61 0.71 -6.16
N SER A 438 8.80 0.59 -5.57
CA SER A 438 10.05 0.31 -6.29
C SER A 438 10.29 -1.20 -6.46
N MET A 439 9.42 -1.84 -7.25
CA MET A 439 9.29 -3.32 -7.31
C MET A 439 10.53 -4.05 -7.87
N ALA A 440 11.42 -3.37 -8.59
CA ALA A 440 12.66 -3.97 -9.10
C ALA A 440 13.73 -4.23 -8.02
N VAL A 441 13.62 -3.59 -6.85
CA VAL A 441 14.63 -3.69 -5.78
C VAL A 441 14.62 -5.06 -5.11
N PRO A 442 13.46 -5.63 -4.69
CA PRO A 442 13.40 -7.01 -4.22
C PRO A 442 13.93 -8.01 -5.24
N ASP A 443 13.53 -7.91 -6.51
CA ASP A 443 13.98 -8.81 -7.57
C ASP A 443 15.51 -8.85 -7.69
N MET A 444 16.15 -7.69 -7.62
CA MET A 444 17.60 -7.60 -7.60
C MET A 444 18.20 -8.34 -6.41
N TRP A 445 17.73 -8.10 -5.19
CA TRP A 445 18.27 -8.75 -4.00
C TRP A 445 18.07 -10.26 -4.02
N ILE A 446 16.88 -10.71 -4.38
CA ILE A 446 16.55 -12.12 -4.50
C ILE A 446 17.42 -12.80 -5.56
N LYS A 447 17.60 -12.17 -6.73
CA LYS A 447 18.47 -12.70 -7.78
C LYS A 447 19.92 -12.80 -7.31
N ILE A 448 20.44 -11.75 -6.68
CA ILE A 448 21.80 -11.74 -6.13
C ILE A 448 21.99 -12.88 -5.12
N LEU A 449 21.04 -13.06 -4.19
CA LEU A 449 21.13 -14.09 -3.16
C LEU A 449 20.90 -15.52 -3.68
N LYS A 450 20.10 -15.70 -4.75
CA LYS A 450 19.86 -17.00 -5.39
C LYS A 450 21.00 -17.43 -6.29
N GLU A 451 21.60 -16.51 -7.05
CA GLU A 451 22.41 -16.84 -8.22
C GLU A 451 23.89 -16.48 -8.07
N GLN A 452 24.28 -15.65 -7.08
CA GLN A 452 25.63 -15.09 -7.00
C GLN A 452 26.31 -15.35 -5.65
N LYS A 453 27.62 -15.58 -5.69
CA LYS A 453 28.47 -15.54 -4.50
C LYS A 453 28.78 -14.10 -4.11
N ASP A 454 29.05 -13.84 -2.83
CA ASP A 454 29.33 -12.50 -2.29
C ASP A 454 30.44 -11.75 -3.08
N GLU A 455 31.49 -12.44 -3.52
CA GLU A 455 32.60 -11.83 -4.26
C GLU A 455 32.21 -11.37 -5.67
N GLN A 456 31.09 -11.88 -6.19
CA GLN A 456 30.57 -11.59 -7.53
C GLN A 456 29.55 -10.45 -7.53
N TRP A 457 29.14 -9.96 -6.35
CA TRP A 457 28.17 -8.89 -6.26
C TRP A 457 28.72 -7.62 -6.90
N ASP A 458 27.97 -7.09 -7.87
CA ASP A 458 28.32 -5.89 -8.61
C ASP A 458 27.80 -4.65 -7.87
N MET A 459 28.74 -3.88 -7.28
CA MET A 459 28.40 -2.72 -6.46
C MET A 459 27.77 -1.61 -7.29
N ALA A 460 28.23 -1.45 -8.53
CA ALA A 460 27.67 -0.50 -9.49
C ALA A 460 26.25 -0.83 -9.88
N ASN A 461 25.94 -2.10 -10.16
CA ASN A 461 24.59 -2.56 -10.49
C ASN A 461 23.64 -2.42 -9.29
N ILE A 462 24.09 -2.73 -8.07
CA ILE A 462 23.29 -2.51 -6.86
C ILE A 462 22.96 -1.03 -6.69
N CYS A 463 23.98 -0.17 -6.79
CA CYS A 463 23.80 1.28 -6.72
C CYS A 463 22.86 1.77 -7.83
N PHE A 464 23.04 1.29 -9.05
CA PHE A 464 22.22 1.65 -10.21
C PHE A 464 20.76 1.30 -9.96
N THR A 465 20.42 0.06 -9.60
CA THR A 465 19.03 -0.35 -9.37
C THR A 465 18.35 0.48 -8.28
N LEU A 466 19.05 0.77 -7.17
CA LEU A 466 18.50 1.59 -6.07
C LEU A 466 18.31 3.07 -6.46
N THR A 467 19.04 3.55 -7.45
CA THR A 467 19.02 4.97 -7.88
C THR A 467 18.38 5.22 -9.24
N ASN A 468 18.08 4.17 -10.00
CA ASN A 468 17.48 4.25 -11.33
C ASN A 468 15.97 4.49 -11.22
N ARG A 469 15.62 5.71 -10.85
CA ARG A 469 14.25 6.15 -10.57
C ARG A 469 14.02 7.50 -11.23
N ARG A 470 12.75 7.82 -11.48
CA ARG A 470 12.38 9.05 -12.19
C ARG A 470 12.55 10.26 -11.28
N HIS A 471 13.26 11.27 -11.76
CA HIS A 471 13.44 12.50 -10.98
C HIS A 471 12.09 13.24 -10.81
N GLY A 472 11.78 13.66 -9.58
CA GLY A 472 10.54 14.37 -9.25
C GLY A 472 9.32 13.46 -8.99
N GLU A 473 9.44 12.15 -9.19
CA GLU A 473 8.40 11.17 -8.85
C GLU A 473 8.86 10.32 -7.66
N LYS A 474 8.09 10.34 -6.57
CA LYS A 474 8.51 9.68 -5.33
C LYS A 474 8.28 8.17 -5.40
N THR A 475 9.13 7.42 -4.71
CA THR A 475 9.08 5.96 -4.66
C THR A 475 9.20 5.43 -3.24
N ILE A 476 8.46 4.36 -2.94
CA ILE A 476 8.64 3.57 -1.71
C ILE A 476 9.56 2.39 -2.03
N ALA A 477 10.71 2.34 -1.38
CA ALA A 477 11.68 1.26 -1.52
C ALA A 477 11.52 0.19 -0.44
N TYR A 478 11.77 -1.05 -0.78
CA TYR A 478 11.73 -2.19 0.13
C TYR A 478 12.63 -3.30 -0.40
N CYS A 479 13.17 -4.12 0.49
CA CYS A 479 14.15 -5.14 0.14
C CYS A 479 13.53 -6.52 -0.14
N GLU A 480 12.32 -6.74 0.36
CA GLU A 480 11.46 -7.93 0.18
C GLU A 480 10.02 -7.52 0.52
N SER A 481 9.03 -8.12 -0.14
CA SER A 481 7.60 -7.87 0.09
C SER A 481 6.88 -9.06 0.69
N HIS A 482 5.57 -8.91 0.85
CA HIS A 482 4.64 -10.00 1.14
C HIS A 482 4.70 -11.13 0.09
N ASP A 483 5.00 -10.85 -1.19
CA ASP A 483 5.13 -11.89 -2.23
C ASP A 483 6.31 -12.83 -1.97
N GLN A 484 7.50 -12.29 -1.66
CA GLN A 484 8.65 -13.12 -1.33
C GLN A 484 8.49 -13.85 0.01
N ALA A 485 7.57 -13.41 0.87
CA ALA A 485 7.23 -14.13 2.08
C ALA A 485 6.31 -15.32 1.80
N LEU A 486 5.60 -15.40 0.68
CA LEU A 486 4.67 -16.48 0.37
C LEU A 486 5.38 -17.81 0.02
N VAL A 487 4.65 -18.91 0.20
CA VAL A 487 5.09 -20.25 -0.22
C VAL A 487 5.47 -20.27 -1.70
N GLY A 488 6.63 -20.84 -2.00
CA GLY A 488 7.19 -20.86 -3.34
C GLY A 488 8.35 -19.88 -3.54
N ASP A 489 8.57 -18.96 -2.61
CA ASP A 489 9.81 -18.18 -2.49
C ASP A 489 10.40 -18.27 -1.06
N LYS A 490 11.44 -17.49 -0.79
CA LYS A 490 12.11 -17.37 0.51
C LYS A 490 12.30 -15.91 0.88
N THR A 491 12.13 -15.60 2.16
CA THR A 491 12.56 -14.31 2.74
C THR A 491 14.08 -14.12 2.56
N LEU A 492 14.56 -12.88 2.67
CA LEU A 492 15.99 -12.57 2.66
C LEU A 492 16.74 -13.41 3.70
N MET A 493 16.17 -13.55 4.90
CA MET A 493 16.81 -14.32 5.97
C MET A 493 16.86 -15.82 5.66
N MET A 494 15.81 -16.38 5.04
CA MET A 494 15.82 -17.76 4.57
C MET A 494 16.82 -18.01 3.44
N HIS A 495 17.02 -17.04 2.54
CA HIS A 495 18.08 -17.08 1.54
C HIS A 495 19.49 -17.02 2.15
N LEU A 496 19.66 -16.24 3.21
CA LEU A 496 20.96 -16.00 3.83
C LEU A 496 21.43 -17.14 4.74
N CYS A 497 20.51 -17.77 5.48
CA CYS A 497 20.85 -18.71 6.55
C CYS A 497 20.23 -20.10 6.42
N ASP A 498 19.10 -20.22 5.69
CA ASP A 498 18.36 -21.47 5.48
C ASP A 498 18.22 -22.29 6.78
N ALA A 499 18.53 -23.59 6.75
CA ALA A 499 18.38 -24.53 7.86
C ALA A 499 19.07 -24.10 9.17
N GLN A 500 20.12 -23.26 9.13
CA GLN A 500 20.79 -22.83 10.36
C GLN A 500 19.95 -21.86 11.20
N LEU A 501 18.88 -21.28 10.65
CA LEU A 501 17.93 -20.50 11.44
C LEU A 501 17.31 -21.32 12.58
N TYR A 502 17.11 -22.63 12.37
CA TYR A 502 16.45 -23.50 13.34
C TYR A 502 17.41 -24.02 14.43
N SER A 503 18.72 -24.04 14.18
CA SER A 503 19.72 -24.62 15.09
C SER A 503 20.66 -23.59 15.73
N ASN A 504 20.91 -22.46 15.06
CA ASN A 504 21.97 -21.52 15.42
C ASN A 504 21.46 -20.08 15.62
N MET A 505 20.17 -19.88 15.87
CA MET A 505 19.64 -18.57 16.28
C MET A 505 19.64 -18.36 17.80
N SER A 506 20.06 -19.33 18.61
CA SER A 506 20.27 -19.10 20.05
C SER A 506 21.62 -18.45 20.33
N ILE A 507 21.66 -17.45 21.22
CA ILE A 507 22.92 -16.83 21.67
C ILE A 507 23.81 -17.80 22.45
N LEU A 508 23.27 -18.93 22.90
CA LEU A 508 24.00 -19.98 23.63
C LEU A 508 24.69 -20.99 22.69
N THR A 509 24.32 -20.99 21.42
CA THR A 509 24.95 -21.83 20.39
C THR A 509 26.08 -21.06 19.71
N GLU A 510 26.98 -21.77 19.03
CA GLU A 510 28.02 -21.15 18.22
C GLU A 510 27.41 -20.13 17.24
N LEU A 511 28.04 -18.95 17.15
CA LEU A 511 27.77 -18.00 16.07
C LEU A 511 28.54 -18.48 14.84
N THR A 512 27.90 -19.29 14.02
CA THR A 512 28.53 -19.86 12.83
C THR A 512 28.80 -18.74 11.80
N PRO A 513 29.77 -18.93 10.89
CA PRO A 513 30.01 -17.98 9.79
C PRO A 513 28.78 -17.72 8.92
N VAL A 514 27.84 -18.66 8.83
CA VAL A 514 26.59 -18.52 8.06
C VAL A 514 25.61 -17.59 8.78
N ILE A 515 25.42 -17.75 10.09
CA ILE A 515 24.53 -16.87 10.88
C ILE A 515 25.13 -15.48 10.99
N ASP A 516 26.44 -15.37 11.23
CA ASP A 516 27.14 -14.07 11.28
C ASP A 516 27.00 -13.32 9.94
N ARG A 517 27.28 -14.00 8.82
CA ARG A 517 27.04 -13.47 7.46
C ARG A 517 25.60 -13.00 7.28
N GLY A 518 24.63 -13.86 7.60
CA GLY A 518 23.24 -13.57 7.33
C GLY A 518 22.71 -12.40 8.15
N MET A 519 23.03 -12.34 9.45
CA MET A 519 22.66 -11.21 10.30
C MET A 519 23.30 -9.90 9.82
N ALA A 520 24.58 -9.92 9.43
CA ALA A 520 25.27 -8.74 8.92
C ALA A 520 24.64 -8.25 7.61
N LEU A 521 24.47 -9.13 6.62
CA LEU A 521 23.91 -8.79 5.31
C LEU A 521 22.43 -8.38 5.40
N HIS A 522 21.62 -9.01 6.26
CA HIS A 522 20.24 -8.60 6.49
C HIS A 522 20.16 -7.13 6.92
N LYS A 523 20.97 -6.72 7.91
CA LYS A 523 21.04 -5.31 8.36
C LYS A 523 21.52 -4.39 7.24
N MET A 524 22.59 -4.76 6.54
CA MET A 524 23.19 -3.92 5.49
C MET A 524 22.27 -3.73 4.28
N ILE A 525 21.62 -4.79 3.80
CA ILE A 525 20.68 -4.74 2.66
C ILE A 525 19.51 -3.80 2.98
N ARG A 526 18.93 -3.92 4.18
CA ARG A 526 17.83 -3.05 4.64
C ARG A 526 18.25 -1.60 4.72
N LEU A 527 19.38 -1.32 5.38
CA LEU A 527 19.88 0.05 5.52
C LEU A 527 20.18 0.65 4.15
N LEU A 528 20.94 -0.05 3.29
CA LEU A 528 21.25 0.43 1.95
C LEU A 528 19.99 0.70 1.13
N THR A 529 19.00 -0.19 1.20
CA THR A 529 17.72 -0.02 0.52
C THR A 529 16.95 1.19 1.05
N GLN A 530 16.86 1.35 2.37
CA GLN A 530 16.17 2.48 2.99
C GLN A 530 16.84 3.82 2.66
N SER A 531 18.16 3.93 2.80
CA SER A 531 18.84 5.22 2.67
C SER A 531 19.19 5.60 1.22
N LEU A 532 19.23 4.64 0.27
CA LEU A 532 19.55 4.92 -1.14
C LEU A 532 18.37 4.72 -2.10
N GLY A 533 17.44 3.83 -1.75
CA GLY A 533 16.46 3.26 -2.69
C GLY A 533 15.22 4.09 -2.98
N GLY A 534 14.88 5.10 -2.17
CA GLY A 534 13.57 5.74 -2.25
C GLY A 534 13.41 7.06 -1.50
N GLU A 535 12.21 7.62 -1.59
CA GLU A 535 11.68 8.75 -0.80
C GLU A 535 10.75 8.26 0.33
N GLY A 536 10.50 6.96 0.38
CA GLY A 536 9.95 6.25 1.53
C GLY A 536 10.48 4.82 1.59
N TYR A 537 10.18 4.14 2.68
CA TYR A 537 10.61 2.77 2.95
C TYR A 537 9.44 1.91 3.40
N LEU A 538 9.40 0.65 2.98
CA LEU A 538 8.40 -0.33 3.39
C LEU A 538 9.06 -1.59 3.95
N ASN A 539 8.41 -2.16 4.97
CA ASN A 539 8.73 -3.47 5.53
C ASN A 539 7.45 -4.26 5.75
N PHE A 540 7.43 -5.51 5.30
CA PHE A 540 6.35 -6.45 5.60
C PHE A 540 6.54 -7.12 6.97
N GLU A 541 5.45 -7.27 7.72
CA GLU A 541 5.48 -7.74 9.10
C GLU A 541 6.25 -9.06 9.30
N GLY A 542 7.17 -9.07 10.26
CA GLY A 542 8.07 -10.19 10.53
C GLY A 542 9.45 -10.04 9.89
N ASN A 543 9.54 -9.41 8.71
CA ASN A 543 10.81 -9.29 8.01
C ASN A 543 11.79 -8.38 8.79
N GLU A 544 11.31 -7.47 9.65
CA GLU A 544 12.15 -6.60 10.46
C GLU A 544 13.14 -7.30 11.36
N PHE A 545 12.79 -8.50 11.81
CA PHE A 545 13.65 -9.33 12.63
C PHE A 545 14.16 -10.56 11.90
N GLY A 546 13.98 -10.65 10.58
CA GLY A 546 14.38 -11.82 9.80
C GLY A 546 13.57 -13.07 10.18
N HIS A 547 12.23 -12.95 10.19
CA HIS A 547 11.33 -14.08 10.48
C HIS A 547 11.72 -15.33 9.65
N PRO A 548 11.81 -16.52 10.28
CA PRO A 548 12.18 -17.75 9.59
C PRO A 548 11.02 -18.29 8.74
N GLU A 549 11.21 -19.42 8.06
CA GLU A 549 10.17 -20.11 7.29
C GLU A 549 9.58 -19.24 6.16
N TRP A 550 8.30 -19.41 5.87
CA TRP A 550 7.53 -18.67 4.88
C TRP A 550 6.08 -18.53 5.38
N LEU A 551 5.29 -17.74 4.67
CA LEU A 551 3.85 -17.54 4.85
C LEU A 551 3.09 -18.46 3.88
N ASP A 552 2.15 -19.25 4.38
CA ASP A 552 1.24 -20.05 3.54
C ASP A 552 -0.14 -20.04 4.19
N PHE A 553 -1.16 -19.74 3.38
CA PHE A 553 -2.53 -19.66 3.84
C PHE A 553 -3.23 -21.02 3.77
N PRO A 554 -4.26 -21.26 4.60
CA PRO A 554 -5.07 -22.48 4.53
C PRO A 554 -5.65 -22.69 3.14
N ARG A 555 -5.28 -23.80 2.50
CA ARG A 555 -5.78 -24.22 1.17
C ARG A 555 -5.73 -25.74 1.05
N GLN A 556 -6.36 -26.27 -0.01
CA GLN A 556 -6.36 -27.72 -0.26
C GLN A 556 -4.94 -28.31 -0.29
N GLY A 557 -3.99 -27.61 -0.91
CA GLY A 557 -2.60 -28.07 -1.06
C GLY A 557 -1.79 -28.20 0.24
N ASN A 558 -2.28 -27.68 1.37
CA ASN A 558 -1.66 -27.83 2.69
C ASN A 558 -2.65 -28.34 3.76
N ASN A 559 -3.73 -29.00 3.33
CA ASN A 559 -4.80 -29.52 4.20
C ASN A 559 -5.45 -28.45 5.08
N ASN A 560 -5.65 -27.23 4.55
CA ASN A 560 -6.21 -26.08 5.26
C ASN A 560 -5.45 -25.74 6.56
N SER A 561 -4.12 -25.87 6.52
CA SER A 561 -3.27 -25.61 7.68
C SER A 561 -3.09 -24.12 7.94
N PHE A 562 -3.18 -23.74 9.21
CA PHE A 562 -2.82 -22.40 9.71
C PHE A 562 -1.39 -22.35 10.26
N TRP A 563 -0.60 -23.43 10.11
CA TRP A 563 0.75 -23.50 10.66
C TRP A 563 1.66 -22.36 10.20
N TYR A 564 1.58 -21.98 8.93
CA TYR A 564 2.37 -20.90 8.35
C TYR A 564 1.60 -19.58 8.21
N ALA A 565 0.28 -19.56 8.48
CA ALA A 565 -0.56 -18.38 8.41
C ALA A 565 -0.52 -17.57 9.72
N ARG A 566 0.69 -17.24 10.19
CA ARG A 566 0.96 -16.64 11.49
C ARG A 566 2.29 -15.88 11.52
N ARG A 567 2.52 -15.11 12.57
CA ARG A 567 3.78 -14.40 12.85
C ARG A 567 4.34 -14.78 14.21
N GLN A 568 5.54 -15.33 14.21
CA GLN A 568 6.25 -15.79 15.42
C GLN A 568 6.88 -14.61 16.18
N LEU A 569 6.07 -13.62 16.55
CA LEU A 569 6.53 -12.38 17.20
C LEU A 569 7.25 -12.65 18.53
N ASN A 570 6.92 -13.77 19.19
CA ASN A 570 7.59 -14.26 20.38
C ASN A 570 9.10 -14.49 20.19
N LEU A 571 9.59 -14.71 18.96
CA LEU A 571 11.02 -14.88 18.68
C LEU A 571 11.85 -13.62 19.02
N THR A 572 11.24 -12.44 18.97
CA THR A 572 11.90 -11.17 19.32
C THR A 572 11.86 -10.88 20.82
N ASN A 573 10.93 -11.51 21.55
CA ASN A 573 10.76 -11.34 22.99
C ASN A 573 11.66 -12.29 23.80
N ASP A 574 12.19 -13.35 23.18
CA ASP A 574 13.12 -14.27 23.82
C ASP A 574 14.56 -13.75 23.72
N HIS A 575 15.08 -13.25 24.85
CA HIS A 575 16.43 -12.72 24.94
C HIS A 575 17.54 -13.78 24.79
N LEU A 576 17.20 -15.06 24.71
CA LEU A 576 18.15 -16.12 24.35
C LEU A 576 18.26 -16.34 22.83
N LEU A 577 17.47 -15.63 22.01
CA LEU A 577 17.51 -15.71 20.55
C LEU A 577 18.14 -14.46 19.91
N ARG A 578 18.71 -14.65 18.72
CA ARG A 578 19.42 -13.62 17.95
C ARG A 578 18.48 -12.71 17.15
N TYR A 579 17.20 -13.05 17.02
CA TYR A 579 16.20 -12.21 16.32
C TYR A 579 16.07 -10.81 16.95
N GLN A 580 16.24 -10.69 18.27
CA GLN A 580 16.25 -9.41 18.99
C GLN A 580 17.29 -8.42 18.44
N PHE A 581 18.40 -8.91 17.87
CA PHE A 581 19.45 -8.06 17.32
C PHE A 581 19.04 -7.42 15.99
N LEU A 582 18.32 -8.17 15.15
CA LEU A 582 17.79 -7.67 13.88
C LEU A 582 16.63 -6.69 14.13
N ASP A 583 15.73 -7.04 15.05
CA ASP A 583 14.67 -6.15 15.55
C ASP A 583 15.22 -4.83 16.08
N ASN A 584 16.27 -4.89 16.90
CA ASN A 584 16.91 -3.70 17.45
C ASN A 584 17.61 -2.85 16.38
N PHE A 585 18.23 -3.48 15.38
CA PHE A 585 18.83 -2.71 14.29
C PHE A 585 17.78 -1.97 13.48
N ASP A 586 16.65 -2.61 13.17
CA ASP A 586 15.54 -1.98 12.45
C ASP A 586 14.98 -0.77 13.21
N ARG A 587 14.77 -0.93 14.53
CA ARG A 587 14.39 0.16 15.43
C ARG A 587 15.37 1.33 15.35
N LEU A 588 16.67 1.06 15.45
CA LEU A 588 17.71 2.10 15.41
C LEU A 588 17.80 2.77 14.04
N MET A 589 17.65 2.00 12.94
CA MET A 589 17.61 2.49 11.58
C MET A 589 16.47 3.50 11.38
N ASN A 590 15.24 3.13 11.74
CA ASN A 590 14.07 4.01 11.60
C ASN A 590 14.14 5.24 12.51
N LYS A 591 14.66 5.11 13.75
CA LYS A 591 14.86 6.26 14.65
C LYS A 591 15.95 7.20 14.16
N CYS A 592 16.99 6.66 13.52
CA CYS A 592 18.03 7.46 12.87
C CYS A 592 17.46 8.23 11.66
N GLU A 593 16.64 7.57 10.84
CA GLU A 593 15.93 8.23 9.74
C GLU A 593 15.01 9.33 10.26
N ALA A 594 14.22 9.07 11.31
CA ALA A 594 13.35 10.08 11.91
C ALA A 594 14.11 11.30 12.45
N LYS A 595 15.37 11.12 12.90
CA LYS A 595 16.23 12.21 13.38
C LYS A 595 16.83 13.03 12.23
N TYR A 596 17.29 12.40 11.16
CA TYR A 596 18.07 13.07 10.11
C TYR A 596 17.32 13.29 8.78
N GLY A 597 16.17 12.64 8.57
CA GLY A 597 15.25 12.90 7.46
C GLY A 597 15.80 12.61 6.07
N TRP A 598 16.52 11.50 5.89
CA TRP A 598 17.09 11.18 4.58
C TRP A 598 16.08 10.72 3.54
N LEU A 599 14.94 10.14 3.93
CA LEU A 599 13.90 9.75 2.97
C LEU A 599 13.26 10.99 2.32
N SER A 600 13.09 12.08 3.08
CA SER A 600 12.59 13.36 2.56
C SER A 600 13.66 14.23 1.89
N SER A 601 14.92 13.79 1.87
CA SER A 601 16.02 14.55 1.26
C SER A 601 16.19 14.20 -0.22
N PRO A 602 16.77 15.10 -1.04
CA PRO A 602 17.16 14.79 -2.40
C PRO A 602 18.00 13.52 -2.50
N GLN A 603 18.01 12.95 -3.70
CA GLN A 603 18.76 11.74 -4.02
C GLN A 603 20.24 11.85 -3.60
N ALA A 604 20.77 10.74 -3.10
CA ALA A 604 22.13 10.67 -2.60
C ALA A 604 23.18 10.96 -3.68
N TYR A 605 24.33 11.50 -3.27
CA TYR A 605 25.53 11.55 -4.11
C TYR A 605 26.41 10.33 -3.82
N ILE A 606 26.51 9.39 -4.78
CA ILE A 606 27.38 8.21 -4.65
C ILE A 606 28.81 8.58 -5.04
N SER A 607 29.67 8.73 -4.03
CA SER A 607 31.09 9.03 -4.23
C SER A 607 31.91 7.80 -4.61
N LEU A 608 31.53 6.62 -4.10
CA LEU A 608 32.28 5.38 -4.34
C LEU A 608 31.34 4.17 -4.47
N LYS A 609 31.67 3.32 -5.43
CA LYS A 609 31.09 1.99 -5.66
C LYS A 609 32.23 1.09 -6.18
N HIS A 610 33.07 0.65 -5.26
CA HIS A 610 34.34 0.01 -5.58
C HIS A 610 34.17 -1.51 -5.70
N GLU A 611 34.36 -2.06 -6.91
CA GLU A 611 34.12 -3.48 -7.20
C GLU A 611 35.13 -4.42 -6.55
N GLY A 612 36.41 -4.04 -6.42
CA GLY A 612 37.43 -4.88 -5.78
C GLY A 612 37.15 -5.03 -4.28
N ASP A 613 37.30 -3.93 -3.56
CA ASP A 613 37.04 -3.80 -2.13
C ASP A 613 35.59 -4.07 -1.70
N LYS A 614 34.63 -4.12 -2.62
CA LYS A 614 33.18 -4.24 -2.34
C LYS A 614 32.67 -3.15 -1.40
N VAL A 615 33.16 -1.91 -1.58
CA VAL A 615 32.82 -0.76 -0.73
C VAL A 615 31.92 0.22 -1.47
N ILE A 616 30.83 0.63 -0.82
CA ILE A 616 29.92 1.67 -1.29
C ILE A 616 29.97 2.86 -0.32
N VAL A 617 30.16 4.07 -0.84
CA VAL A 617 30.15 5.32 -0.07
C VAL A 617 29.29 6.38 -0.76
N TYR A 618 28.36 6.97 -0.02
CA TYR A 618 27.52 8.06 -0.51
C TYR A 618 27.14 9.03 0.59
N GLU A 619 26.68 10.21 0.17
CA GLU A 619 26.14 11.24 1.05
C GLU A 619 24.65 11.47 0.78
N ARG A 620 23.84 11.53 1.85
CA ARG A 620 22.42 11.90 1.79
C ARG A 620 22.03 12.61 3.08
N ALA A 621 21.24 13.69 2.99
CA ALA A 621 20.85 14.51 4.16
C ALA A 621 22.04 15.04 5.00
N GLY A 622 23.20 15.28 4.37
CA GLY A 622 24.42 15.70 5.07
C GLY A 622 25.12 14.59 5.87
N LEU A 623 24.60 13.36 5.83
CA LEU A 623 25.23 12.18 6.41
C LEU A 623 26.17 11.51 5.39
N VAL A 624 27.20 10.83 5.88
CA VAL A 624 28.09 9.98 5.09
C VAL A 624 27.78 8.52 5.42
N PHE A 625 27.42 7.74 4.42
CA PHE A 625 27.15 6.31 4.53
C PHE A 625 28.33 5.52 3.98
N VAL A 626 28.82 4.54 4.73
CA VAL A 626 29.94 3.67 4.34
C VAL A 626 29.53 2.22 4.52
N PHE A 627 29.53 1.44 3.45
CA PHE A 627 29.23 0.01 3.46
C PHE A 627 30.43 -0.78 2.96
N ASN A 628 30.83 -1.81 3.69
CA ASN A 628 31.80 -2.81 3.23
C ASN A 628 31.10 -4.16 3.08
N PHE A 629 30.79 -4.53 1.83
CA PHE A 629 30.21 -5.83 1.47
C PHE A 629 31.25 -6.93 1.27
N HIS A 630 32.55 -6.65 1.47
CA HIS A 630 33.58 -7.66 1.31
C HIS A 630 33.34 -8.82 2.30
N PRO A 631 33.45 -10.08 1.86
CA PRO A 631 33.14 -11.23 2.72
C PRO A 631 34.14 -11.48 3.85
N ASN A 632 35.33 -10.87 3.82
CA ASN A 632 36.43 -11.15 4.75
C ASN A 632 37.42 -9.98 4.95
N GLU A 633 37.72 -9.17 3.94
CA GLU A 633 38.64 -8.03 4.08
C GLU A 633 38.05 -6.87 4.90
N SER A 634 38.88 -6.36 5.81
CA SER A 634 38.60 -5.21 6.66
C SER A 634 39.62 -4.11 6.38
N PHE A 635 39.17 -2.86 6.31
CA PHE A 635 40.04 -1.75 5.91
C PHE A 635 40.26 -0.77 7.05
N SER A 636 41.50 -0.63 7.54
CA SER A 636 41.86 0.17 8.72
C SER A 636 41.85 1.69 8.47
N ASP A 637 42.36 2.11 7.31
CA ASP A 637 42.51 3.54 6.94
C ASP A 637 41.81 3.81 5.60
N TYR A 638 40.56 3.35 5.45
CA TYR A 638 39.85 3.48 4.18
C TYR A 638 39.48 4.94 3.93
N ARG A 639 39.95 5.52 2.83
CA ARG A 639 39.71 6.93 2.51
C ARG A 639 38.34 7.12 1.87
N VAL A 640 37.50 7.92 2.52
CA VAL A 640 36.15 8.26 2.04
C VAL A 640 36.04 9.75 1.75
N GLY A 641 35.40 10.10 0.63
CA GLY A 641 35.18 11.50 0.24
C GLY A 641 34.02 12.12 1.01
N VAL A 642 34.15 13.39 1.40
CA VAL A 642 33.15 14.14 2.16
C VAL A 642 33.05 15.57 1.61
N GLU A 643 31.84 16.07 1.39
CA GLU A 643 31.67 17.40 0.75
C GLU A 643 31.91 18.56 1.70
N VAL A 644 31.39 18.47 2.91
CA VAL A 644 31.45 19.52 3.90
C VAL A 644 32.60 19.22 4.86
N ALA A 645 33.52 20.17 4.99
CA ALA A 645 34.62 20.04 5.94
C ALA A 645 34.08 20.09 7.38
N GLY A 646 34.69 19.34 8.28
CA GLY A 646 34.36 19.35 9.70
C GLY A 646 34.82 18.11 10.44
N THR A 647 34.21 17.90 11.61
CA THR A 647 34.35 16.68 12.40
C THR A 647 33.07 15.88 12.27
N TYR A 648 33.18 14.58 12.05
CA TYR A 648 32.06 13.65 11.96
C TYR A 648 32.11 12.64 13.11
N ARG A 649 30.95 12.09 13.48
CA ARG A 649 30.80 11.02 14.47
C ARG A 649 29.85 9.95 13.96
N ILE A 650 29.99 8.73 14.49
CA ILE A 650 29.09 7.61 14.18
C ILE A 650 27.71 7.88 14.80
N VAL A 651 26.66 7.67 14.01
CA VAL A 651 25.26 7.79 14.44
C VAL A 651 24.46 6.52 14.24
N LEU A 652 24.97 5.58 13.43
CA LEU A 652 24.47 4.22 13.32
C LEU A 652 25.63 3.30 12.94
N ASN A 653 25.70 2.14 13.60
CA ASN A 653 26.78 1.17 13.45
C ASN A 653 26.19 -0.25 13.41
N SER A 654 26.28 -0.93 12.27
CA SER A 654 25.77 -2.30 12.15
C SER A 654 26.65 -3.34 12.85
N ASP A 655 27.89 -3.01 13.21
CA ASP A 655 28.81 -3.90 13.93
C ASP A 655 28.70 -3.76 15.46
N ALA A 656 27.82 -2.91 15.98
CA ALA A 656 27.65 -2.77 17.42
C ALA A 656 27.11 -4.07 18.06
N ARG A 657 27.57 -4.38 19.28
CA ARG A 657 27.16 -5.61 19.99
C ARG A 657 25.66 -5.69 20.25
N GLN A 658 25.02 -4.54 20.51
CA GLN A 658 23.58 -4.44 20.74
C GLN A 658 22.72 -4.80 19.52
N VAL A 659 23.32 -4.88 18.33
CA VAL A 659 22.68 -5.35 17.09
C VAL A 659 23.35 -6.62 16.57
N GLY A 660 24.02 -7.38 17.44
CA GLY A 660 24.61 -8.67 17.12
C GLY A 660 25.83 -8.59 16.21
N GLY A 661 26.53 -7.44 16.17
CA GLY A 661 27.85 -7.33 15.56
C GLY A 661 28.99 -7.61 16.54
N HIS A 662 30.23 -7.47 16.08
CA HIS A 662 31.43 -7.85 16.83
C HIS A 662 31.97 -6.76 17.76
N GLY A 663 31.49 -5.52 17.62
CA GLY A 663 31.90 -4.36 18.41
C GLY A 663 33.33 -3.93 18.13
N ARG A 664 33.75 -3.95 16.85
CA ARG A 664 35.13 -3.62 16.44
C ARG A 664 35.32 -2.12 16.21
N VAL A 665 34.24 -1.39 15.95
CA VAL A 665 34.27 0.06 15.71
C VAL A 665 33.88 0.80 16.99
N GLU A 666 34.77 1.67 17.46
CA GLU A 666 34.57 2.52 18.63
C GLU A 666 33.68 3.73 18.27
N GLU A 667 32.44 3.76 18.76
CA GLU A 667 31.42 4.76 18.39
C GLU A 667 31.75 6.18 18.86
N THR A 668 32.62 6.33 19.86
CA THR A 668 33.08 7.64 20.36
C THR A 668 34.10 8.31 19.42
N THR A 669 34.63 7.58 18.44
CA THR A 669 35.63 8.07 17.48
C THR A 669 35.15 9.32 16.73
N ARG A 670 36.06 10.28 16.58
CA ARG A 670 35.86 11.50 15.78
C ARG A 670 36.64 11.43 14.48
N PHE A 671 35.97 11.75 13.38
CA PHE A 671 36.50 11.67 12.02
C PHE A 671 36.73 13.08 11.50
N PHE A 672 38.00 13.50 11.40
CA PHE A 672 38.37 14.85 10.97
C PHE A 672 38.61 14.89 9.46
N THR A 673 37.95 15.79 8.75
CA THR A 673 38.14 15.93 7.31
C THR A 673 39.43 16.68 6.96
N THR A 674 40.13 16.23 5.92
CA THR A 674 41.25 16.92 5.28
C THR A 674 40.79 17.61 4.00
N PRO A 675 41.12 18.91 3.77
CA PRO A 675 40.67 19.68 2.61
C PRO A 675 41.45 19.33 1.34
N MET A 676 41.15 18.18 0.77
CA MET A 676 41.73 17.68 -0.46
C MET A 676 40.69 16.84 -1.21
N GLN A 677 40.66 16.98 -2.53
CA GLN A 677 39.69 16.27 -3.35
C GLN A 677 39.91 14.75 -3.30
N TRP A 678 38.83 13.99 -3.13
CA TRP A 678 38.83 12.54 -3.23
C TRP A 678 37.47 12.06 -3.75
N ASN A 679 37.44 11.17 -4.75
CA ASN A 679 36.22 10.59 -5.31
C ASN A 679 35.10 11.62 -5.62
N GLY A 680 35.49 12.77 -6.20
CA GLY A 680 34.54 13.83 -6.59
C GLY A 680 34.02 14.69 -5.44
N ARG A 681 34.55 14.56 -4.21
CA ARG A 681 34.19 15.39 -3.04
C ARG A 681 35.34 16.31 -2.66
N LYS A 682 35.04 17.45 -2.02
CA LYS A 682 36.03 18.49 -1.69
C LYS A 682 37.01 18.11 -0.57
N ASN A 683 36.61 17.21 0.32
CA ASN A 683 37.39 16.77 1.47
C ASN A 683 37.43 15.24 1.54
N TRP A 684 38.26 14.69 2.43
CA TRP A 684 38.23 13.27 2.78
C TRP A 684 38.51 13.03 4.26
N THR A 685 38.07 11.88 4.78
CA THR A 685 38.51 11.33 6.07
C THR A 685 38.88 9.86 5.90
N HIS A 686 39.62 9.28 6.85
CA HIS A 686 39.81 7.83 6.93
C HIS A 686 38.76 7.22 7.87
N VAL A 687 38.35 5.99 7.58
CA VAL A 687 37.49 5.18 8.44
C VAL A 687 38.07 3.78 8.60
N TYR A 688 37.92 3.20 9.79
CA TYR A 688 38.03 1.76 9.97
C TYR A 688 36.68 1.13 9.62
N ILE A 689 36.64 0.31 8.57
CA ILE A 689 35.43 -0.37 8.12
C ILE A 689 35.64 -1.90 8.03
N PRO A 690 35.20 -2.66 9.05
CA PRO A 690 35.29 -4.12 9.03
C PRO A 690 34.50 -4.76 7.88
N CYS A 691 34.84 -6.00 7.53
CA CYS A 691 34.04 -6.79 6.58
C CYS A 691 32.58 -6.89 7.03
N ARG A 692 31.65 -6.88 6.05
CA ARG A 692 30.19 -6.94 6.26
C ARG A 692 29.69 -5.95 7.33
N THR A 693 30.08 -4.69 7.20
CA THR A 693 29.69 -3.62 8.13
C THR A 693 29.17 -2.40 7.39
N ALA A 694 28.21 -1.71 7.98
CA ALA A 694 27.74 -0.39 7.57
C ALA A 694 27.87 0.62 8.72
N LEU A 695 28.39 1.80 8.39
CA LEU A 695 28.48 2.95 9.28
C LEU A 695 27.74 4.14 8.65
N VAL A 696 27.04 4.90 9.51
CA VAL A 696 26.48 6.20 9.15
C VAL A 696 27.14 7.25 10.03
N LEU A 697 27.72 8.27 9.39
CA LEU A 697 28.40 9.37 10.05
C LEU A 697 27.60 10.66 9.88
N ALA A 698 27.47 11.44 10.95
CA ALA A 698 26.88 12.78 10.91
C ALA A 698 27.93 13.83 11.30
N PRO A 699 27.81 15.08 10.82
CA PRO A 699 28.57 16.20 11.36
C PRO A 699 28.38 16.30 12.88
N ASP A 700 29.47 16.50 13.62
CA ASP A 700 29.40 16.67 15.06
C ASP A 700 28.88 18.07 15.40
N GLU A 701 27.88 18.14 16.29
CA GLU A 701 27.12 19.37 16.58
C GLU A 701 27.98 20.42 17.30
N GLU A 702 29.07 20.00 17.96
CA GLU A 702 30.05 20.89 18.62
C GLU A 702 31.01 21.60 17.64
N SER A 703 30.94 21.29 16.34
CA SER A 703 31.83 21.84 15.29
C SER A 703 31.21 22.96 14.45
N ARG A 704 29.99 23.42 14.80
CA ARG A 704 29.32 24.54 14.11
C ARG A 704 29.52 25.88 14.82
#